data_AF-A0A2D6LBR9-F1
#
_entry.id   AF-A0A2D6LBR9-F1
#
_cell.length_a   1.000
_cell.length_b   1.000
_cell.length_c   1.000
_cell.angle_alpha   90.00
_cell.angle_beta   90.00
_cell.angle_gamma   90.00
#
_symmetry.space_group_name_H-M   'P 1'
#
loop_
_entity.id
_entity.type
_entity.pdbx_description
1 polymer ?
#
loop_
_entity_poly.entity_id
_entity_poly.type
_entity_poly.pdbx_seq_one_letter_code
_entity_poly.pdbx_strand_id
1 'polypeptide(L)'
;MMMQTPACSSHVKAGLQFIRSNRSTKRKHWGPSLSIINGTTVKLPLVVRKALAIKKVLTEMPISVRRHELIVGVSVQANILKKPDLPTYATKEELEAAARRMTSPRSIYGHSSPAYEKFLRLGFTGLKEFAEESRKDDSPWYDAVVLSVEAVRLLAERYQSLSKQMAKDEPDTGRKKELSEISETLSHILYHPPETFRQALQAIWLSHISFTSTMNFLPLGRLDQYLWPYLRADLENRIISAEEAQELVDLFWIKCNDLLEDVRLQEYSGDPAAPIEKGELIRGIGHRAVYLGGRTTLDRMVLGRGTAQQFLQTVTLSGLTPDGEDGTNPLTYMSMNATRRLGVPQPCLYVRLHKGSPPELVDLISDTIRAGCVGPTIYNDDVMIPAFESLGLEQAHARDYTSDGCWEPHIQGRTYFKHTWVSLAEVLDRILNPERWQSIAVPMYREDMDPFSDYRPIDPYRITSFAELLDEIKSILERYIRGFIKAREWFEDGRLFDIAPLPLLSAYAEGPLESGLDITRGGFLYTFHMPELSGLSHVADSLAVIKKLCFDEEKIPLSDLLDAVRGNWHNREALRALVQTRAPAYGNDIDYVDVIAAELVEHYIACIQKYGSQAESSICYLSGIATYENYPELGFFVGATPDGRGSGEPLSSNASPSIGKARTGQTAAVNSYLKLPLGKLTGGSILDLSIEAKSGLLANLPAFIRSFLHGGGNLISIAINDSQKLREAQKNPEKHRDLKVRVGGYDAYFVDLPPEHQELQIKRIEQYG
;
A
#
# COMPACT_ATOMS: atom_id res chain seq x y z
N MET A 1 17.75 -29.38 6.06
CA MET A 1 16.50 -30.13 5.76
C MET A 1 15.38 -29.20 5.28
N MET A 2 15.20 -28.00 5.85
CA MET A 2 14.15 -27.04 5.45
C MET A 2 14.33 -26.33 4.08
N MET A 3 15.46 -26.52 3.39
CA MET A 3 15.68 -25.96 2.04
C MET A 3 15.10 -26.81 0.90
N GLN A 4 14.77 -28.09 1.15
CA GLN A 4 14.10 -28.91 0.14
C GLN A 4 12.60 -28.59 0.20
N THR A 5 12.08 -27.95 -0.84
CA THR A 5 10.65 -27.65 -0.94
C THR A 5 9.89 -28.98 -1.18
N PRO A 6 9.02 -29.43 -0.25
CA PRO A 6 8.24 -30.63 -0.47
C PRO A 6 7.26 -30.42 -1.63
N ALA A 7 6.85 -31.52 -2.27
CA ALA A 7 5.84 -31.46 -3.33
C ALA A 7 4.50 -30.94 -2.78
N CYS A 8 3.78 -30.13 -3.56
CA CYS A 8 2.47 -29.64 -3.16
C CYS A 8 1.49 -30.80 -2.92
N SER A 9 0.79 -30.75 -1.78
CA SER A 9 -0.24 -31.70 -1.40
C SER A 9 -1.45 -31.66 -2.35
N SER A 10 -2.36 -32.63 -2.19
CA SER A 10 -3.65 -32.62 -2.90
C SER A 10 -4.49 -31.38 -2.57
N HIS A 11 -4.48 -30.94 -1.31
CA HIS A 11 -5.22 -29.76 -0.86
C HIS A 11 -4.71 -28.49 -1.52
N VAL A 12 -3.39 -28.29 -1.54
CA VAL A 12 -2.76 -27.14 -2.19
C VAL A 12 -3.07 -27.09 -3.69
N LYS A 13 -2.95 -28.22 -4.38
CA LYS A 13 -3.29 -28.31 -5.82
C LYS A 13 -4.76 -27.98 -6.08
N ALA A 14 -5.67 -28.51 -5.28
CA ALA A 14 -7.09 -28.24 -5.39
C ALA A 14 -7.45 -26.78 -5.08
N GLY A 15 -6.81 -26.17 -4.08
CA GLY A 15 -6.98 -24.75 -3.75
C GLY A 15 -6.46 -23.83 -4.85
N LEU A 16 -5.30 -24.11 -5.42
CA LEU A 16 -4.77 -23.33 -6.55
C LEU A 16 -5.67 -23.43 -7.79
N GLN A 17 -6.17 -24.62 -8.09
CA GLN A 17 -7.15 -24.81 -9.17
C GLN A 17 -8.43 -24.02 -8.89
N PHE A 18 -8.93 -24.04 -7.64
CA PHE A 18 -10.10 -23.27 -7.24
C PHE A 18 -9.90 -21.77 -7.50
N ILE A 19 -8.79 -21.17 -7.06
CA ILE A 19 -8.51 -19.74 -7.29
C ILE A 19 -8.50 -19.41 -8.79
N ARG A 20 -7.79 -20.21 -9.59
CA ARG A 20 -7.70 -20.01 -11.05
C ARG A 20 -9.05 -20.06 -11.74
N SER A 21 -9.90 -21.03 -11.37
CA SER A 21 -11.23 -21.18 -11.93
C SER A 21 -12.18 -20.08 -11.44
N ASN A 22 -12.16 -19.78 -10.14
CA ASN A 22 -13.11 -18.87 -9.49
C ASN A 22 -12.89 -17.39 -9.88
N ARG A 23 -11.66 -16.99 -10.24
CA ARG A 23 -11.37 -15.64 -10.77
C ARG A 23 -12.27 -15.28 -11.96
N SER A 24 -12.61 -16.25 -12.80
CA SER A 24 -13.43 -16.06 -14.00
C SER A 24 -14.94 -16.19 -13.73
N THR A 25 -15.36 -16.21 -12.46
CA THR A 25 -16.77 -16.36 -12.09
C THR A 25 -17.31 -15.05 -11.51
N LYS A 26 -18.50 -14.66 -11.97
CA LYS A 26 -19.23 -13.52 -11.41
C LYS A 26 -19.72 -13.90 -10.01
N ARG A 27 -19.38 -13.10 -8.99
CA ARG A 27 -19.83 -13.34 -7.62
C ARG A 27 -21.13 -12.59 -7.34
N LYS A 28 -22.00 -13.20 -6.56
CA LYS A 28 -23.20 -12.53 -6.02
C LYS A 28 -22.78 -11.72 -4.80
N HIS A 29 -23.17 -10.45 -4.77
CA HIS A 29 -22.94 -9.57 -3.64
C HIS A 29 -23.93 -9.91 -2.51
N TRP A 30 -23.43 -9.93 -1.27
CA TRP A 30 -24.23 -10.22 -0.08
C TRP A 30 -24.64 -8.92 0.62
N GLY A 31 -25.77 -8.94 1.33
CA GLY A 31 -26.16 -7.81 2.17
C GLY A 31 -26.35 -6.43 1.50
N PRO A 32 -26.66 -6.28 0.19
CA PRO A 32 -26.91 -4.95 -0.35
C PRO A 32 -28.12 -4.33 0.38
N SER A 33 -27.96 -3.08 0.84
CA SER A 33 -29.03 -2.30 1.47
C SER A 33 -29.43 -2.76 2.89
N LEU A 34 -28.60 -3.57 3.56
CA LEU A 34 -28.80 -3.83 4.99
C LEU A 34 -28.77 -2.52 5.79
N SER A 35 -29.56 -2.48 6.87
CA SER A 35 -29.60 -1.35 7.81
C SER A 35 -29.70 -1.88 9.22
N ILE A 36 -29.01 -1.23 10.16
CA ILE A 36 -29.27 -1.43 11.58
C ILE A 36 -30.27 -0.42 12.11
N ILE A 37 -30.64 0.62 11.36
CA ILE A 37 -31.52 1.72 11.82
C ILE A 37 -32.97 1.26 11.82
N ASN A 38 -33.58 1.29 13.01
CA ASN A 38 -35.00 1.04 13.26
C ASN A 38 -35.47 1.89 14.45
N GLY A 39 -36.74 1.74 14.86
CA GLY A 39 -37.34 2.54 15.94
C GLY A 39 -36.63 2.47 17.30
N THR A 40 -35.82 1.43 17.53
CA THR A 40 -35.04 1.24 18.76
C THR A 40 -33.60 1.72 18.58
N THR A 41 -32.90 1.23 17.56
CA THR A 41 -31.47 1.46 17.38
C THR A 41 -31.13 2.90 17.00
N VAL A 42 -32.06 3.64 16.36
CA VAL A 42 -31.85 5.06 16.00
C VAL A 42 -31.54 5.93 17.22
N LYS A 43 -31.97 5.50 18.42
CA LYS A 43 -31.75 6.21 19.68
C LYS A 43 -30.38 5.91 20.31
N LEU A 44 -29.66 4.92 19.79
CA LEU A 44 -28.35 4.54 20.32
C LEU A 44 -27.24 5.47 19.80
N PRO A 45 -26.15 5.65 20.57
CA PRO A 45 -24.96 6.34 20.08
C PRO A 45 -24.46 5.75 18.76
N LEU A 46 -23.97 6.61 17.87
CA LEU A 46 -23.51 6.19 16.53
C LEU A 46 -22.42 5.11 16.60
N VAL A 47 -21.51 5.19 17.56
CA VAL A 47 -20.44 4.19 17.75
C VAL A 47 -20.99 2.80 18.12
N VAL A 48 -22.05 2.74 18.92
CA VAL A 48 -22.75 1.48 19.25
C VAL A 48 -23.49 0.96 18.03
N ARG A 49 -24.13 1.85 17.26
CA ARG A 49 -24.75 1.50 15.97
C ARG A 49 -23.74 0.94 14.98
N LYS A 50 -22.53 1.49 14.90
CA LYS A 50 -21.41 0.95 14.11
C LYS A 50 -21.02 -0.47 14.56
N ALA A 51 -20.89 -0.70 15.86
CA ALA A 51 -20.62 -2.04 16.40
C ALA A 51 -21.75 -3.04 16.11
N LEU A 52 -23.02 -2.61 16.17
CA LEU A 52 -24.16 -3.44 15.75
C LEU A 52 -24.14 -3.76 14.25
N ALA A 53 -23.68 -2.83 13.41
CA ALA A 53 -23.50 -3.09 11.98
C ALA A 53 -22.39 -4.12 11.73
N ILE A 54 -21.25 -4.01 12.44
CA ILE A 54 -20.18 -5.02 12.45
C ILE A 54 -20.73 -6.37 12.87
N LYS A 55 -21.45 -6.43 14.01
CA LYS A 55 -22.07 -7.66 14.50
C LYS A 55 -23.00 -8.29 13.47
N LYS A 56 -23.88 -7.49 12.88
CA LYS A 56 -24.82 -7.94 11.84
C LYS A 56 -24.09 -8.58 10.66
N VAL A 57 -22.99 -7.98 10.18
CA VAL A 57 -22.15 -8.60 9.14
C VAL A 57 -21.63 -9.96 9.60
N LEU A 58 -20.92 -10.00 10.73
CA LEU A 58 -20.21 -11.21 11.15
C LEU A 58 -21.15 -12.36 11.57
N THR A 59 -22.38 -12.06 12.01
CA THR A 59 -23.37 -13.08 12.38
C THR A 59 -24.25 -13.54 11.22
N GLU A 60 -24.39 -12.75 10.15
CA GLU A 60 -25.31 -13.06 9.05
C GLU A 60 -24.63 -13.33 7.71
N MET A 61 -23.36 -12.93 7.53
CA MET A 61 -22.65 -13.13 6.26
C MET A 61 -22.55 -14.63 5.90
N PRO A 62 -22.65 -15.02 4.62
CA PRO A 62 -22.54 -16.40 4.20
C PRO A 62 -21.20 -17.00 4.64
N ILE A 63 -21.24 -18.22 5.16
CA ILE A 63 -20.05 -18.99 5.50
C ILE A 63 -20.04 -20.30 4.73
N SER A 64 -18.85 -20.78 4.41
CA SER A 64 -18.66 -22.05 3.72
C SER A 64 -17.30 -22.64 4.06
N VAL A 65 -17.21 -23.97 4.13
CA VAL A 65 -15.94 -24.70 4.22
C VAL A 65 -15.76 -25.46 2.91
N ARG A 66 -14.69 -25.14 2.16
CA ARG A 66 -14.43 -25.78 0.87
C ARG A 66 -13.65 -27.08 1.07
N ARG A 67 -13.76 -28.02 0.10
CA ARG A 67 -13.20 -29.37 0.22
C ARG A 67 -11.69 -29.42 0.48
N HIS A 68 -10.93 -28.46 -0.05
CA HIS A 68 -9.47 -28.40 0.09
C HIS A 68 -8.99 -27.64 1.33
N GLU A 69 -9.89 -27.07 2.12
CA GLU A 69 -9.53 -26.15 3.19
C GLU A 69 -9.19 -26.89 4.48
N LEU A 70 -8.03 -26.56 5.05
CA LEU A 70 -7.59 -26.89 6.41
C LEU A 70 -7.62 -25.68 7.36
N ILE A 71 -7.67 -24.47 6.79
CA ILE A 71 -7.92 -23.20 7.45
C ILE A 71 -9.22 -22.67 6.83
N VAL A 72 -10.23 -22.34 7.64
CA VAL A 72 -11.57 -21.99 7.17
C VAL A 72 -11.92 -20.54 7.40
N GLY A 73 -12.82 -20.00 6.59
CA GLY A 73 -13.09 -18.57 6.54
C GLY A 73 -13.10 -18.08 5.11
N VAL A 74 -14.23 -17.55 4.66
CA VAL A 74 -14.37 -16.89 3.36
C VAL A 74 -14.70 -15.43 3.58
N SER A 75 -14.03 -14.55 2.83
CA SER A 75 -14.44 -13.15 2.78
C SER A 75 -15.59 -13.00 1.81
N VAL A 76 -16.62 -12.24 2.21
CA VAL A 76 -17.85 -12.04 1.44
C VAL A 76 -17.90 -10.67 0.76
N GLN A 77 -16.94 -9.80 1.07
CA GLN A 77 -16.89 -8.48 0.48
C GLN A 77 -16.41 -8.57 -0.97
N ALA A 78 -17.19 -7.99 -1.88
CA ALA A 78 -16.74 -7.72 -3.24
C ALA A 78 -15.66 -6.64 -3.20
N ASN A 79 -14.78 -6.63 -4.20
CA ASN A 79 -13.62 -5.73 -4.29
C ASN A 79 -13.88 -4.27 -3.82
N ILE A 80 -12.79 -3.58 -3.50
CA ILE A 80 -12.72 -2.17 -3.07
C ILE A 80 -13.58 -1.18 -3.88
N LEU A 81 -13.99 -1.57 -5.09
CA LEU A 81 -14.74 -0.78 -6.06
C LEU A 81 -16.26 -0.71 -5.84
N LYS A 82 -16.87 -1.73 -5.23
CA LYS A 82 -18.34 -1.80 -5.18
C LYS A 82 -18.91 -1.24 -3.88
N LYS A 83 -20.22 -0.97 -3.88
CA LYS A 83 -20.95 -0.49 -2.70
C LYS A 83 -20.60 -1.36 -1.49
N PRO A 84 -20.27 -0.74 -0.34
CA PRO A 84 -19.86 -1.50 0.82
C PRO A 84 -20.96 -2.40 1.37
N ASP A 85 -20.58 -3.61 1.79
CA ASP A 85 -21.43 -4.59 2.47
C ASP A 85 -21.80 -4.19 3.92
N LEU A 86 -21.31 -3.05 4.42
CA LEU A 86 -21.58 -2.63 5.79
C LEU A 86 -23.03 -2.07 5.92
N PRO A 87 -23.85 -2.60 6.83
CA PRO A 87 -25.20 -2.10 7.05
C PRO A 87 -25.24 -0.61 7.38
N THR A 88 -26.24 0.09 6.85
CA THR A 88 -26.50 1.51 7.15
C THR A 88 -26.66 1.70 8.65
N TYR A 89 -25.83 2.56 9.24
CA TYR A 89 -25.83 2.83 10.68
C TYR A 89 -25.94 4.31 11.07
N ALA A 90 -25.77 5.23 10.11
CA ALA A 90 -25.90 6.68 10.33
C ALA A 90 -27.23 7.22 9.79
N THR A 91 -27.88 8.14 10.51
CA THR A 91 -29.12 8.80 10.07
C THR A 91 -28.84 9.79 8.94
N LYS A 92 -29.91 10.28 8.28
CA LYS A 92 -29.77 11.30 7.24
C LYS A 92 -29.12 12.58 7.78
N GLU A 93 -29.50 12.99 8.98
CA GLU A 93 -28.99 14.20 9.64
C GLU A 93 -27.51 14.06 9.99
N GLU A 94 -27.08 12.88 10.45
CA GLU A 94 -25.68 12.57 10.73
C GLU A 94 -24.85 12.52 9.45
N LEU A 95 -25.38 11.96 8.37
CA LEU A 95 -24.74 11.98 7.05
C LEU A 95 -24.56 13.41 6.53
N GLU A 96 -25.58 14.26 6.69
CA GLU A 96 -25.50 15.67 6.31
C GLU A 96 -24.50 16.45 7.18
N ALA A 97 -24.43 16.16 8.48
CA ALA A 97 -23.45 16.74 9.39
C ALA A 97 -22.01 16.30 9.05
N ALA A 98 -21.81 15.02 8.80
CA ALA A 98 -20.52 14.47 8.38
C ALA A 98 -20.05 15.10 7.07
N ALA A 99 -20.95 15.25 6.09
CA ALA A 99 -20.65 15.87 4.80
C ALA A 99 -20.16 17.31 4.98
N ARG A 100 -20.77 18.11 5.87
CA ARG A 100 -20.33 19.48 6.20
C ARG A 100 -18.91 19.52 6.79
N ARG A 101 -18.50 18.47 7.51
CA ARG A 101 -17.14 18.34 8.09
C ARG A 101 -16.15 17.62 7.18
N MET A 102 -16.54 17.37 5.94
CA MET A 102 -15.75 16.63 4.97
C MET A 102 -15.43 15.18 5.39
N THR A 103 -16.44 14.48 5.92
CA THR A 103 -16.35 13.06 6.33
C THR A 103 -17.59 12.28 5.90
N SER A 104 -17.54 10.95 6.04
CA SER A 104 -18.71 10.07 5.83
C SER A 104 -18.52 8.73 6.57
N PRO A 105 -19.54 7.85 6.65
CA PRO A 105 -19.37 6.47 7.11
C PRO A 105 -18.35 5.69 6.27
N ARG A 106 -18.14 6.16 5.04
CA ARG A 106 -17.06 5.75 4.17
C ARG A 106 -15.79 6.52 4.46
N SER A 107 -15.51 6.95 5.68
CA SER A 107 -14.21 7.48 6.08
C SER A 107 -13.46 6.46 6.95
N ILE A 108 -13.48 5.17 6.56
CA ILE A 108 -12.71 4.09 7.25
C ILE A 108 -11.20 4.37 7.15
N TYR A 109 -10.45 3.77 8.06
CA TYR A 109 -9.00 3.78 8.06
C TYR A 109 -8.46 2.49 7.43
N GLY A 110 -7.36 2.64 6.69
CA GLY A 110 -6.43 1.58 6.30
C GLY A 110 -5.02 2.10 6.59
N HIS A 111 -3.97 1.46 6.08
CA HIS A 111 -2.59 1.86 6.37
C HIS A 111 -2.24 1.72 7.88
N SER A 112 -2.62 0.58 8.49
CA SER A 112 -2.30 0.25 9.88
C SER A 112 -2.38 -1.27 10.09
N SER A 113 -1.31 -1.91 10.54
CA SER A 113 -1.36 -3.31 10.96
C SER A 113 -2.00 -3.46 12.34
N PRO A 114 -2.94 -4.41 12.54
CA PRO A 114 -3.33 -4.87 13.88
C PRO A 114 -2.13 -5.37 14.69
N ALA A 115 -2.19 -5.24 16.02
CA ALA A 115 -1.22 -5.89 16.92
C ALA A 115 -1.60 -7.37 17.10
N TYR A 116 -1.36 -8.16 16.06
CA TYR A 116 -1.70 -9.59 16.04
C TYR A 116 -1.06 -10.36 17.19
N GLU A 117 0.14 -9.99 17.63
CA GLU A 117 0.79 -10.58 18.80
C GLU A 117 -0.02 -10.38 20.09
N LYS A 118 -0.50 -9.15 20.35
CA LYS A 118 -1.39 -8.84 21.49
C LYS A 118 -2.66 -9.70 21.42
N PHE A 119 -3.25 -9.82 20.23
CA PHE A 119 -4.43 -10.66 20.04
C PHE A 119 -4.15 -12.15 20.28
N LEU A 120 -3.08 -12.70 19.72
CA LEU A 120 -2.70 -14.11 19.88
C LEU A 120 -2.42 -14.47 21.34
N ARG A 121 -1.85 -13.55 22.12
CA ARG A 121 -1.64 -13.73 23.56
C ARG A 121 -2.95 -13.78 24.36
N LEU A 122 -3.93 -12.98 23.99
CA LEU A 122 -5.18 -12.82 24.76
C LEU A 122 -6.33 -13.73 24.29
N GLY A 123 -6.36 -14.10 23.00
CA GLY A 123 -7.51 -14.74 22.38
C GLY A 123 -8.75 -13.83 22.33
N PHE A 124 -9.88 -14.34 21.84
CA PHE A 124 -11.11 -13.54 21.75
C PHE A 124 -11.66 -13.15 23.13
N THR A 125 -11.69 -14.10 24.07
CA THR A 125 -12.19 -13.87 25.43
C THR A 125 -11.31 -12.90 26.19
N GLY A 126 -10.00 -13.13 26.23
CA GLY A 126 -9.09 -12.25 26.96
C GLY A 126 -9.01 -10.85 26.35
N LEU A 127 -9.18 -10.71 25.03
CA LEU A 127 -9.23 -9.38 24.41
C LEU A 127 -10.50 -8.60 24.81
N LYS A 128 -11.63 -9.32 24.93
CA LYS A 128 -12.88 -8.75 25.40
C LYS A 128 -12.79 -8.35 26.87
N GLU A 129 -12.29 -9.23 27.73
CA GLU A 129 -12.07 -8.97 29.15
C GLU A 129 -11.12 -7.79 29.34
N PHE A 130 -10.02 -7.74 28.59
CA PHE A 130 -9.10 -6.61 28.61
C PHE A 130 -9.79 -5.29 28.25
N ALA A 131 -10.71 -5.28 27.28
CA ALA A 131 -11.49 -4.09 26.94
C ALA A 131 -12.50 -3.71 28.03
N GLU A 132 -13.10 -4.68 28.72
CA GLU A 132 -14.00 -4.45 29.86
C GLU A 132 -13.25 -3.89 31.07
N GLU A 133 -12.08 -4.44 31.39
CA GLU A 133 -11.21 -4.02 32.49
C GLU A 133 -10.54 -2.67 32.23
N SER A 134 -10.24 -2.35 30.96
CA SER A 134 -9.67 -1.05 30.57
C SER A 134 -10.66 0.11 30.67
N ARG A 135 -11.95 -0.16 30.91
CA ARG A 135 -12.99 0.88 30.98
C ARG A 135 -12.64 1.92 32.04
N LYS A 136 -12.55 3.18 31.61
CA LYS A 136 -12.27 4.33 32.49
C LYS A 136 -13.49 5.16 32.83
N ASP A 137 -14.54 5.07 32.03
CA ASP A 137 -15.75 5.88 32.13
C ASP A 137 -16.98 5.14 31.57
N ASP A 138 -18.14 5.79 31.66
CA ASP A 138 -19.40 5.29 31.10
C ASP A 138 -19.52 5.57 29.58
N SER A 139 -18.41 5.79 28.87
CA SER A 139 -18.43 6.04 27.43
C SER A 139 -19.02 4.82 26.69
N PRO A 140 -19.94 5.04 25.74
CA PRO A 140 -20.50 3.97 24.92
C PRO A 140 -19.48 3.37 23.93
N TRP A 141 -18.27 3.92 23.87
CA TRP A 141 -17.19 3.41 23.02
C TRP A 141 -16.67 2.05 23.51
N TYR A 142 -16.44 1.86 24.82
CA TYR A 142 -16.01 0.56 25.35
C TYR A 142 -17.05 -0.53 25.07
N ASP A 143 -18.34 -0.21 25.20
CA ASP A 143 -19.43 -1.14 24.83
C ASP A 143 -19.35 -1.53 23.34
N ALA A 144 -19.09 -0.55 22.47
CA ALA A 144 -18.92 -0.79 21.05
C ALA A 144 -17.69 -1.68 20.74
N VAL A 145 -16.59 -1.50 21.48
CA VAL A 145 -15.39 -2.35 21.36
C VAL A 145 -15.71 -3.78 21.77
N VAL A 146 -16.28 -3.98 22.96
CA VAL A 146 -16.67 -5.30 23.49
C VAL A 146 -17.64 -6.01 22.56
N LEU A 147 -18.66 -5.31 22.06
CA LEU A 147 -19.61 -5.85 21.07
C LEU A 147 -18.94 -6.26 19.75
N SER A 148 -17.92 -5.52 19.32
CA SER A 148 -17.20 -5.80 18.08
C SER A 148 -16.29 -7.02 18.22
N VAL A 149 -15.57 -7.16 19.34
CA VAL A 149 -14.75 -8.35 19.63
C VAL A 149 -15.61 -9.60 19.75
N GLU A 150 -16.73 -9.51 20.47
CA GLU A 150 -17.72 -10.59 20.60
C GLU A 150 -18.25 -11.04 19.23
N ALA A 151 -18.46 -10.11 18.30
CA ALA A 151 -18.92 -10.44 16.95
C ALA A 151 -17.92 -11.31 16.17
N VAL A 152 -16.60 -11.14 16.38
CA VAL A 152 -15.58 -11.99 15.77
C VAL A 152 -15.62 -13.40 16.37
N ARG A 153 -15.77 -13.52 17.70
CA ARG A 153 -15.96 -14.81 18.38
C ARG A 153 -17.19 -15.55 17.84
N LEU A 154 -18.31 -14.84 17.64
CA LEU A 154 -19.53 -15.40 17.07
C LEU A 154 -19.34 -15.87 15.63
N LEU A 155 -18.52 -15.20 14.83
CA LEU A 155 -18.15 -15.71 13.50
C LEU A 155 -17.41 -17.05 13.60
N ALA A 156 -16.43 -17.15 14.50
CA ALA A 156 -15.70 -18.39 14.74
C ALA A 156 -16.65 -19.52 15.16
N GLU A 157 -17.65 -19.21 16.00
CA GLU A 157 -18.65 -20.17 16.50
C GLU A 157 -19.52 -20.72 15.36
N ARG A 158 -19.86 -19.87 14.37
CA ARG A 158 -20.59 -20.29 13.17
C ARG A 158 -19.76 -21.26 12.33
N TYR A 159 -18.47 -20.99 12.12
CA TYR A 159 -17.57 -21.92 11.42
C TYR A 159 -17.36 -23.22 12.19
N GLN A 160 -17.30 -23.15 13.52
CA GLN A 160 -17.16 -24.32 14.39
C GLN A 160 -18.37 -25.25 14.22
N SER A 161 -19.57 -24.66 14.30
CA SER A 161 -20.84 -25.37 14.16
C SER A 161 -20.99 -25.99 12.77
N LEU A 162 -20.65 -25.24 11.72
CA LEU A 162 -20.66 -25.72 10.35
C LEU A 162 -19.70 -26.89 10.14
N SER A 163 -18.46 -26.77 10.60
CA SER A 163 -17.44 -27.82 10.45
C SER A 163 -17.84 -29.09 11.20
N LYS A 164 -18.40 -28.94 12.42
CA LYS A 164 -18.94 -30.06 13.21
C LYS A 164 -20.06 -30.79 12.48
N GLN A 165 -21.00 -30.05 11.90
CA GLN A 165 -22.11 -30.64 11.15
C GLN A 165 -21.60 -31.35 9.89
N MET A 166 -20.70 -30.71 9.14
CA MET A 166 -20.10 -31.32 7.94
C MET A 166 -19.33 -32.60 8.28
N ALA A 167 -18.57 -32.63 9.39
CA ALA A 167 -17.86 -33.84 9.84
C ALA A 167 -18.81 -35.01 10.16
N LYS A 168 -20.00 -34.71 10.68
CA LYS A 168 -21.01 -35.75 11.00
C LYS A 168 -21.53 -36.44 9.74
N ASP A 169 -21.76 -35.67 8.69
CA ASP A 169 -22.37 -36.12 7.44
C ASP A 169 -21.35 -36.57 6.38
N GLU A 170 -20.05 -36.40 6.63
CA GLU A 170 -18.98 -36.70 5.68
C GLU A 170 -18.69 -38.22 5.59
N PRO A 171 -18.89 -38.85 4.42
CA PRO A 171 -18.57 -40.27 4.22
C PRO A 171 -17.06 -40.54 4.08
N ASP A 172 -16.27 -39.60 3.56
CA ASP A 172 -14.83 -39.79 3.41
C ASP A 172 -14.11 -39.69 4.77
N THR A 173 -13.54 -40.81 5.23
CA THR A 173 -12.92 -40.87 6.57
C THR A 173 -11.76 -39.88 6.76
N GLY A 174 -11.01 -39.58 5.71
CA GLY A 174 -9.92 -38.59 5.75
C GLY A 174 -10.46 -37.18 5.94
N ARG A 175 -11.39 -36.77 5.08
CA ARG A 175 -12.02 -35.45 5.16
C ARG A 175 -12.83 -35.27 6.44
N LYS A 176 -13.48 -36.33 6.92
CA LYS A 176 -14.17 -36.32 8.21
C LYS A 176 -13.22 -35.98 9.35
N LYS A 177 -12.04 -36.60 9.36
CA LYS A 177 -10.99 -36.30 10.35
C LYS A 177 -10.55 -34.84 10.25
N GLU A 178 -10.27 -34.34 9.05
CA GLU A 178 -9.89 -32.93 8.84
C GLU A 178 -10.97 -31.94 9.33
N LEU A 179 -12.25 -32.21 9.04
CA LEU A 179 -13.37 -31.38 9.49
C LEU A 179 -13.54 -31.41 11.02
N SER A 180 -13.30 -32.56 11.65
CA SER A 180 -13.24 -32.70 13.10
C SER A 180 -12.09 -31.89 13.69
N GLU A 181 -10.88 -31.97 13.13
CA GLU A 181 -9.71 -31.19 13.56
C GLU A 181 -9.94 -29.68 13.40
N ILE A 182 -10.61 -29.25 12.32
CA ILE A 182 -11.04 -27.84 12.13
C ILE A 182 -12.02 -27.45 13.23
N SER A 183 -13.03 -28.28 13.51
CA SER A 183 -14.02 -28.01 14.55
C SER A 183 -13.39 -27.91 15.93
N GLU A 184 -12.43 -28.79 16.26
CA GLU A 184 -11.67 -28.78 17.51
C GLU A 184 -10.79 -27.53 17.63
N THR A 185 -10.08 -27.18 16.56
CA THR A 185 -9.29 -25.94 16.47
C THR A 185 -10.16 -24.73 16.78
N LEU A 186 -11.33 -24.63 16.15
CA LEU A 186 -12.26 -23.53 16.35
C LEU A 186 -12.85 -23.55 17.77
N SER A 187 -13.21 -24.72 18.29
CA SER A 187 -13.70 -24.89 19.67
C SER A 187 -12.72 -24.37 20.72
N HIS A 188 -11.41 -24.57 20.51
CA HIS A 188 -10.37 -24.05 21.38
C HIS A 188 -10.30 -22.53 21.34
N ILE A 189 -10.10 -21.95 20.15
CA ILE A 189 -9.85 -20.50 20.01
C ILE A 189 -11.06 -19.64 20.38
N LEU A 190 -12.26 -20.23 20.47
CA LEU A 190 -13.46 -19.54 20.94
C LEU A 190 -13.32 -18.99 22.37
N TYR A 191 -12.60 -19.72 23.23
CA TYR A 191 -12.54 -19.44 24.66
C TYR A 191 -11.11 -19.32 25.21
N HIS A 192 -10.12 -19.78 24.46
CA HIS A 192 -8.72 -19.80 24.89
C HIS A 192 -7.81 -19.14 23.84
N PRO A 193 -6.69 -18.54 24.28
CA PRO A 193 -5.61 -18.18 23.36
C PRO A 193 -5.16 -19.42 22.55
N PRO A 194 -4.76 -19.25 21.27
CA PRO A 194 -4.16 -20.34 20.51
C PRO A 194 -2.91 -20.87 21.21
N GLU A 195 -2.71 -22.19 21.14
CA GLU A 195 -1.56 -22.91 21.70
C GLU A 195 -0.72 -23.60 20.63
N THR A 196 -1.32 -23.86 19.46
CA THR A 196 -0.68 -24.49 18.30
C THR A 196 -0.62 -23.54 17.11
N PHE A 197 0.27 -23.82 16.16
CA PHE A 197 0.41 -23.05 14.92
C PHE A 197 -0.87 -23.04 14.08
N ARG A 198 -1.57 -24.18 14.01
CA ARG A 198 -2.87 -24.27 13.32
C ARG A 198 -3.93 -23.38 13.96
N GLN A 199 -4.02 -23.37 15.29
CA GLN A 199 -4.94 -22.51 16.03
C GLN A 199 -4.59 -21.02 15.83
N ALA A 200 -3.32 -20.66 15.88
CA ALA A 200 -2.86 -19.29 15.65
C ALA A 200 -3.20 -18.80 14.24
N LEU A 201 -2.89 -19.60 13.20
CA LEU A 201 -3.26 -19.29 11.81
C LEU A 201 -4.77 -19.13 11.63
N GLN A 202 -5.57 -20.03 12.21
CA GLN A 202 -7.02 -19.98 12.13
C GLN A 202 -7.60 -18.74 12.82
N ALA A 203 -7.05 -18.35 13.98
CA ALA A 203 -7.47 -17.15 14.71
C ALA A 203 -7.15 -15.87 13.91
N ILE A 204 -5.93 -15.75 13.39
CA ILE A 204 -5.51 -14.62 12.53
C ILE A 204 -6.39 -14.51 11.30
N TRP A 205 -6.65 -15.64 10.63
CA TRP A 205 -7.46 -15.62 9.40
C TRP A 205 -8.90 -15.17 9.68
N LEU A 206 -9.53 -15.62 10.76
CA LEU A 206 -10.87 -15.18 11.13
C LEU A 206 -10.92 -13.69 11.48
N SER A 207 -9.94 -13.19 12.24
CA SER A 207 -9.83 -11.75 12.52
C SER A 207 -9.62 -10.94 11.23
N HIS A 208 -8.75 -11.42 10.34
CA HIS A 208 -8.47 -10.79 9.04
C HIS A 208 -9.71 -10.67 8.15
N ILE A 209 -10.50 -11.73 8.02
CA ILE A 209 -11.75 -11.67 7.24
C ILE A 209 -12.83 -10.85 7.95
N SER A 210 -12.80 -10.74 9.28
CA SER A 210 -13.70 -9.85 10.02
C SER A 210 -13.40 -8.38 9.73
N PHE A 211 -12.12 -7.99 9.70
CA PHE A 211 -11.72 -6.65 9.25
C PHE A 211 -12.15 -6.43 7.81
N THR A 212 -11.74 -7.32 6.91
CA THR A 212 -12.02 -7.18 5.48
C THR A 212 -13.52 -7.06 5.23
N SER A 213 -14.36 -7.95 5.80
CA SER A 213 -15.81 -7.97 5.56
C SER A 213 -16.56 -6.78 6.20
N THR A 214 -15.90 -6.03 7.10
CA THR A 214 -16.49 -4.85 7.77
C THR A 214 -15.92 -3.55 7.25
N MET A 215 -15.35 -3.58 6.03
CA MET A 215 -14.63 -2.47 5.41
C MET A 215 -13.46 -2.02 6.27
N ASN A 216 -12.49 -2.90 6.53
CA ASN A 216 -11.16 -2.56 7.06
C ASN A 216 -10.15 -3.44 6.31
N PHE A 217 -9.48 -2.88 5.31
CA PHE A 217 -8.44 -3.58 4.54
C PHE A 217 -7.10 -3.29 5.21
N LEU A 218 -6.48 -4.32 5.78
CA LEU A 218 -5.33 -4.19 6.67
C LEU A 218 -4.25 -5.20 6.30
N PRO A 219 -2.98 -4.88 6.56
CA PRO A 219 -1.86 -5.78 6.34
C PRO A 219 -1.82 -6.87 7.41
N LEU A 220 -1.19 -7.99 7.08
CA LEU A 220 -0.88 -9.07 8.04
C LEU A 220 0.43 -8.79 8.80
N GLY A 221 1.22 -7.82 8.34
CA GLY A 221 2.46 -7.34 8.95
C GLY A 221 3.54 -8.41 9.10
N ARG A 222 4.25 -8.45 10.25
CA ARG A 222 5.39 -9.36 10.48
C ARG A 222 4.98 -10.80 10.81
N LEU A 223 4.31 -11.44 9.85
CA LEU A 223 3.67 -12.75 10.01
C LEU A 223 4.62 -13.84 10.51
N ASP A 224 5.88 -13.82 10.05
CA ASP A 224 6.87 -14.78 10.49
C ASP A 224 7.36 -14.57 11.92
N GLN A 225 7.17 -13.39 12.52
CA GLN A 225 7.61 -13.14 13.91
C GLN A 225 6.54 -13.58 14.91
N TYR A 226 5.30 -13.10 14.78
CA TYR A 226 4.27 -13.39 15.78
C TYR A 226 3.71 -14.82 15.69
N LEU A 227 3.90 -15.53 14.57
CA LEU A 227 3.52 -16.95 14.45
C LEU A 227 4.67 -17.93 14.74
N TRP A 228 5.92 -17.47 14.68
CA TRP A 228 7.08 -18.36 14.88
C TRP A 228 7.09 -19.07 16.24
N PRO A 229 6.74 -18.43 17.38
CA PRO A 229 6.70 -19.13 18.66
C PRO A 229 5.81 -20.38 18.66
N TYR A 230 4.67 -20.32 17.96
CA TYR A 230 3.72 -21.43 17.83
C TYR A 230 4.25 -22.53 16.91
N LEU A 231 4.79 -22.16 15.75
CA LEU A 231 5.36 -23.15 14.82
C LEU A 231 6.57 -23.85 15.42
N ARG A 232 7.47 -23.10 16.08
CA ARG A 232 8.63 -23.65 16.76
C ARG A 232 8.20 -24.70 17.80
N ALA A 233 7.25 -24.34 18.67
CA ALA A 233 6.75 -25.24 19.69
C ALA A 233 6.13 -26.52 19.10
N ASP A 234 5.33 -26.40 18.04
CA ASP A 234 4.72 -27.56 17.39
C ASP A 234 5.75 -28.49 16.74
N LEU A 235 6.79 -27.93 16.10
CA LEU A 235 7.88 -28.69 15.51
C LEU A 235 8.74 -29.42 16.56
N GLU A 236 9.10 -28.72 17.64
CA GLU A 236 9.89 -29.28 18.75
C GLU A 236 9.14 -30.40 19.47
N ASN A 237 7.83 -30.22 19.68
CA ASN A 237 6.95 -31.22 20.31
C ASN A 237 6.44 -32.28 19.33
N ARG A 238 6.83 -32.21 18.05
CA ARG A 238 6.38 -33.14 16.98
C ARG A 238 4.86 -33.22 16.85
N ILE A 239 4.17 -32.12 17.13
CA ILE A 239 2.73 -31.95 16.89
C ILE A 239 2.46 -31.86 15.38
N ILE A 240 3.38 -31.22 14.66
CA ILE A 240 3.34 -31.08 13.20
C ILE A 240 4.72 -31.39 12.60
N SER A 241 4.74 -31.97 11.40
CA SER A 241 5.95 -32.08 10.58
C SER A 241 6.25 -30.78 9.83
N ALA A 242 7.48 -30.64 9.31
CA ALA A 242 7.84 -29.49 8.48
C ALA A 242 7.01 -29.45 7.17
N GLU A 243 6.65 -30.62 6.64
CA GLU A 243 5.83 -30.78 5.45
C GLU A 243 4.38 -30.34 5.68
N GLU A 244 3.77 -30.75 6.79
CA GLU A 244 2.42 -30.32 7.18
C GLU A 244 2.38 -28.82 7.52
N ALA A 245 3.41 -28.30 8.19
CA ALA A 245 3.51 -26.86 8.46
C ALA A 245 3.59 -26.06 7.16
N GLN A 246 4.41 -26.51 6.21
CA GLN A 246 4.53 -25.87 4.91
C GLN A 246 3.22 -25.91 4.12
N GLU A 247 2.45 -27.00 4.19
CA GLU A 247 1.10 -27.10 3.61
C GLU A 247 0.14 -26.07 4.23
N LEU A 248 0.14 -25.91 5.55
CA LEU A 248 -0.70 -24.89 6.21
C LEU A 248 -0.33 -23.47 5.76
N VAL A 249 0.97 -23.16 5.68
CA VAL A 249 1.44 -21.87 5.17
C VAL A 249 0.93 -21.65 3.76
N ASP A 250 1.00 -22.66 2.90
CA ASP A 250 0.68 -22.42 1.50
C ASP A 250 -0.82 -22.52 1.16
N LEU A 251 -1.61 -23.19 2.00
CA LEU A 251 -3.07 -22.98 2.09
C LEU A 251 -3.44 -21.59 2.61
N PHE A 252 -2.69 -21.02 3.56
CA PHE A 252 -2.90 -19.65 4.01
C PHE A 252 -2.61 -18.63 2.89
N TRP A 253 -1.56 -18.83 2.10
CA TRP A 253 -1.31 -18.03 0.89
C TRP A 253 -2.47 -18.14 -0.10
N ILE A 254 -2.99 -19.35 -0.34
CA ILE A 254 -4.18 -19.54 -1.19
C ILE A 254 -5.37 -18.75 -0.65
N LYS A 255 -5.59 -18.74 0.67
CA LYS A 255 -6.64 -17.95 1.33
C LYS A 255 -6.52 -16.46 1.10
N CYS A 256 -5.31 -15.90 1.10
CA CYS A 256 -5.08 -14.48 0.76
C CYS A 256 -5.55 -14.11 -0.66
N ASN A 257 -5.82 -15.09 -1.53
CA ASN A 257 -6.30 -14.88 -2.89
C ASN A 257 -7.81 -15.09 -3.04
N ASP A 258 -8.52 -15.38 -1.95
CA ASP A 258 -9.97 -15.62 -1.98
C ASP A 258 -10.77 -14.44 -2.53
N LEU A 259 -10.22 -13.23 -2.51
CA LEU A 259 -10.88 -12.01 -3.01
C LEU A 259 -10.63 -11.75 -4.49
N LEU A 260 -9.76 -12.52 -5.16
CA LEU A 260 -9.44 -12.28 -6.56
C LEU A 260 -10.67 -12.46 -7.46
N GLU A 261 -10.89 -11.45 -8.31
CA GLU A 261 -11.98 -11.38 -9.26
C GLU A 261 -11.50 -10.73 -10.57
N ASP A 262 -12.00 -11.20 -11.71
CA ASP A 262 -11.89 -10.47 -12.97
C ASP A 262 -12.90 -9.32 -12.97
N VAL A 263 -12.41 -8.08 -12.86
CA VAL A 263 -13.23 -6.87 -12.81
C VAL A 263 -14.18 -6.71 -13.99
N ARG A 264 -13.80 -7.20 -15.18
CA ARG A 264 -14.63 -7.07 -16.40
C ARG A 264 -15.93 -7.86 -16.29
N LEU A 265 -15.94 -8.90 -15.46
CA LEU A 265 -17.10 -9.78 -15.25
C LEU A 265 -18.06 -9.25 -14.17
N GLN A 266 -17.65 -8.22 -13.41
CA GLN A 266 -18.39 -7.74 -12.27
C GLN A 266 -19.21 -6.50 -12.64
N GLU A 267 -20.53 -6.52 -12.39
CA GLU A 267 -21.43 -5.36 -12.61
C GLU A 267 -21.04 -4.18 -11.73
N TYR A 268 -20.48 -3.12 -12.33
CA TYR A 268 -20.18 -1.89 -11.62
C TYR A 268 -21.43 -1.02 -11.52
N SER A 269 -21.78 -0.55 -10.31
CA SER A 269 -23.06 0.14 -10.06
C SER A 269 -23.01 1.67 -10.22
N GLY A 270 -22.03 2.19 -10.95
CA GLY A 270 -21.89 3.61 -11.28
C GLY A 270 -21.32 3.79 -12.68
N ASP A 271 -21.59 4.90 -13.35
CA ASP A 271 -20.88 5.24 -14.57
C ASP A 271 -19.53 5.88 -14.16
N PRO A 272 -18.37 5.28 -14.49
CA PRO A 272 -17.05 5.86 -14.18
C PRO A 272 -16.82 7.23 -14.83
N ALA A 273 -17.59 7.57 -15.87
CA ALA A 273 -17.51 8.80 -16.65
C ALA A 273 -18.70 9.74 -16.44
N ALA A 274 -19.65 9.42 -15.54
CA ALA A 274 -20.77 10.31 -15.28
C ALA A 274 -20.26 11.65 -14.69
N PRO A 275 -20.61 12.79 -15.29
CA PRO A 275 -20.35 14.09 -14.70
C PRO A 275 -21.05 14.14 -13.33
N ILE A 276 -20.24 14.29 -12.29
CA ILE A 276 -20.70 14.51 -10.92
C ILE A 276 -21.64 15.71 -10.94
N GLU A 277 -22.87 15.54 -10.47
CA GLU A 277 -23.84 16.63 -10.44
C GLU A 277 -23.26 17.82 -9.66
N LYS A 278 -23.61 19.04 -10.08
CA LYS A 278 -23.12 20.29 -9.46
C LYS A 278 -23.36 20.36 -7.94
N GLY A 279 -24.36 19.64 -7.43
CA GLY A 279 -24.64 19.47 -6.01
C GLY A 279 -23.72 18.49 -5.28
N GLU A 280 -23.10 17.55 -5.99
CA GLU A 280 -22.00 16.71 -5.48
C GLU A 280 -20.64 17.40 -5.55
N LEU A 281 -20.47 18.40 -6.44
CA LEU A 281 -19.27 19.26 -6.47
C LEU A 281 -19.10 20.06 -5.17
N ILE A 282 -20.20 20.44 -4.52
CA ILE A 282 -20.21 21.16 -3.23
C ILE A 282 -20.25 20.18 -2.03
N ARG A 283 -20.66 18.92 -2.25
CA ARG A 283 -20.39 17.76 -1.37
C ARG A 283 -19.00 17.14 -1.65
N GLY A 284 -18.16 17.87 -2.39
CA GLY A 284 -16.89 17.51 -3.00
C GLY A 284 -15.73 17.34 -2.02
N ILE A 285 -15.89 16.41 -1.09
CA ILE A 285 -14.79 15.88 -0.26
C ILE A 285 -13.83 15.05 -1.12
N GLY A 286 -14.32 14.50 -2.23
CA GLY A 286 -13.66 13.42 -2.95
C GLY A 286 -12.79 13.78 -4.16
N HIS A 287 -12.62 15.06 -4.51
CA HIS A 287 -11.61 15.43 -5.52
C HIS A 287 -10.22 15.66 -4.91
N ARG A 288 -10.10 15.74 -3.58
CA ARG A 288 -8.87 16.22 -2.91
C ARG A 288 -8.47 15.45 -1.67
N ALA A 289 -9.07 14.30 -1.37
CA ALA A 289 -8.55 13.47 -0.30
C ALA A 289 -7.22 12.76 -0.68
N VAL A 290 -6.77 12.92 -1.93
CA VAL A 290 -5.39 12.75 -2.40
C VAL A 290 -4.42 13.73 -1.71
N TYR A 291 -4.91 14.92 -1.33
CA TYR A 291 -4.10 16.02 -0.78
C TYR A 291 -4.30 16.29 0.72
N LEU A 292 -5.24 15.60 1.37
CA LEU A 292 -5.69 15.92 2.74
C LEU A 292 -5.96 14.68 3.61
N GLY A 293 -5.62 13.47 3.15
CA GLY A 293 -5.68 12.24 3.96
C GLY A 293 -7.07 11.73 4.38
N GLY A 294 -8.16 12.39 3.96
CA GLY A 294 -9.55 12.05 4.31
C GLY A 294 -10.24 11.07 3.36
N ARG A 295 -9.72 9.84 3.23
CA ARG A 295 -10.28 8.70 2.46
C ARG A 295 -10.88 9.03 1.07
N THR A 296 -10.04 9.01 0.02
CA THR A 296 -10.42 8.77 -1.40
C THR A 296 -9.24 8.32 -2.27
N THR A 297 -8.28 7.54 -1.76
CA THR A 297 -7.34 6.87 -2.68
C THR A 297 -8.07 5.75 -3.44
N LEU A 298 -8.80 4.87 -2.75
CA LEU A 298 -9.45 3.73 -3.41
C LEU A 298 -10.64 4.08 -4.34
N ASP A 299 -11.63 4.86 -3.90
CA ASP A 299 -12.93 4.92 -4.63
C ASP A 299 -12.89 5.67 -5.98
N ARG A 300 -11.80 6.37 -6.32
CA ARG A 300 -11.62 6.99 -7.64
C ARG A 300 -10.43 6.48 -8.43
N MET A 301 -9.32 6.15 -7.77
CA MET A 301 -8.13 5.62 -8.47
C MET A 301 -8.40 4.23 -9.04
N VAL A 302 -9.35 3.51 -8.47
CA VAL A 302 -9.69 2.15 -8.90
C VAL A 302 -10.64 2.15 -10.11
N LEU A 303 -11.23 3.30 -10.45
CA LEU A 303 -12.15 3.45 -11.57
C LEU A 303 -11.42 3.59 -12.91
N GLY A 304 -10.75 2.50 -13.30
CA GLY A 304 -10.39 2.24 -14.69
C GLY A 304 -8.96 1.80 -14.96
N ARG A 305 -8.12 1.47 -13.95
CA ARG A 305 -6.64 1.45 -14.11
C ARG A 305 -5.83 0.32 -13.44
N GLY A 306 -6.44 -0.79 -12.98
CA GLY A 306 -5.71 -2.04 -12.64
C GLY A 306 -5.56 -2.42 -11.16
N THR A 307 -6.04 -1.60 -10.22
CA THR A 307 -5.91 -1.78 -8.76
C THR A 307 -6.91 -2.72 -8.11
N ALA A 308 -7.85 -3.29 -8.87
CA ALA A 308 -8.91 -4.12 -8.31
C ALA A 308 -8.45 -5.50 -7.78
N GLN A 309 -7.17 -5.81 -7.89
CA GLN A 309 -6.54 -7.02 -7.36
C GLN A 309 -5.70 -6.75 -6.10
N GLN A 310 -5.69 -5.51 -5.60
CA GLN A 310 -4.98 -5.12 -4.39
C GLN A 310 -5.95 -5.01 -3.22
N PHE A 311 -5.72 -5.81 -2.17
CA PHE A 311 -6.56 -5.86 -0.97
C PHE A 311 -5.85 -5.38 0.29
N LEU A 312 -4.72 -4.67 0.14
CA LEU A 312 -3.81 -4.25 1.21
C LEU A 312 -3.32 -5.43 2.09
N GLN A 313 -3.31 -6.65 1.56
CA GLN A 313 -2.85 -7.85 2.27
C GLN A 313 -1.34 -8.01 2.13
N THR A 314 -0.58 -7.21 2.87
CA THR A 314 0.88 -7.30 2.87
C THR A 314 1.39 -8.23 3.98
N VAL A 315 2.48 -8.95 3.69
CA VAL A 315 3.25 -9.72 4.66
C VAL A 315 4.69 -9.25 4.59
N THR A 316 5.25 -8.89 5.75
CA THR A 316 6.67 -8.55 5.92
C THR A 316 7.37 -9.71 6.61
N LEU A 317 8.55 -10.08 6.11
CA LEU A 317 9.37 -11.18 6.63
C LEU A 317 10.77 -10.70 7.04
N SER A 318 11.42 -11.45 7.93
CA SER A 318 12.81 -11.23 8.39
C SER A 318 13.03 -9.81 8.96
N GLY A 319 14.24 -9.26 8.86
CA GLY A 319 14.69 -8.03 9.50
C GLY A 319 15.10 -8.24 10.95
N LEU A 320 15.50 -7.17 11.64
CA LEU A 320 15.82 -7.23 13.06
C LEU A 320 14.58 -7.45 13.93
N THR A 321 14.72 -8.24 14.98
CA THR A 321 13.74 -8.35 16.08
C THR A 321 13.78 -7.08 16.95
N PRO A 322 12.77 -6.83 17.80
CA PRO A 322 12.80 -5.71 18.75
C PRO A 322 14.10 -5.67 19.60
N ASP A 323 14.61 -6.85 19.98
CA ASP A 323 15.83 -7.01 20.76
C ASP A 323 17.13 -6.74 19.95
N GLY A 324 17.03 -6.65 18.62
CA GLY A 324 18.15 -6.34 17.72
C GLY A 324 18.86 -7.56 17.14
N GLU A 325 18.30 -8.76 17.30
CA GLU A 325 18.79 -9.99 16.68
C GLU A 325 18.23 -10.16 15.25
N ASP A 326 18.85 -11.00 14.42
CA ASP A 326 18.28 -11.38 13.12
C ASP A 326 16.96 -12.15 13.34
N GLY A 327 15.89 -11.68 12.71
CA GLY A 327 14.55 -12.25 12.80
C GLY A 327 14.27 -13.36 11.78
N THR A 328 15.26 -13.79 10.99
CA THR A 328 15.06 -14.86 10.01
C THR A 328 14.82 -16.19 10.73
N ASN A 329 13.72 -16.84 10.40
CA ASN A 329 13.34 -18.10 11.03
C ASN A 329 12.73 -19.08 10.00
N PRO A 330 12.49 -20.35 10.35
CA PRO A 330 11.89 -21.33 9.45
C PRO A 330 10.59 -20.89 8.76
N LEU A 331 9.75 -20.09 9.42
CA LEU A 331 8.53 -19.57 8.82
C LEU A 331 8.84 -18.56 7.71
N THR A 332 9.90 -17.75 7.85
CA THR A 332 10.42 -16.89 6.76
C THR A 332 10.65 -17.70 5.49
N TYR A 333 11.37 -18.83 5.59
CA TYR A 333 11.65 -19.70 4.44
C TYR A 333 10.39 -20.39 3.90
N MET A 334 9.49 -20.85 4.77
CA MET A 334 8.23 -21.48 4.34
C MET A 334 7.31 -20.50 3.60
N SER A 335 7.26 -19.24 4.03
CA SER A 335 6.52 -18.17 3.37
C SER A 335 7.11 -17.81 2.01
N MET A 336 8.44 -17.70 1.92
CA MET A 336 9.13 -17.51 0.63
C MET A 336 8.88 -18.68 -0.33
N ASN A 337 8.93 -19.93 0.17
CA ASN A 337 8.62 -21.12 -0.60
C ASN A 337 7.18 -21.11 -1.13
N ALA A 338 6.20 -20.73 -0.30
CA ALA A 338 4.80 -20.62 -0.69
C ALA A 338 4.63 -19.62 -1.86
N THR A 339 5.21 -18.42 -1.74
CA THR A 339 5.21 -17.42 -2.81
C THR A 339 5.81 -17.96 -4.11
N ARG A 340 7.00 -18.56 -4.03
CA ARG A 340 7.73 -19.09 -5.20
C ARG A 340 6.95 -20.18 -5.93
N ARG A 341 6.39 -21.14 -5.18
CA ARG A 341 5.80 -22.35 -5.77
C ARG A 341 4.34 -22.19 -6.20
N LEU A 342 3.59 -21.31 -5.54
CA LEU A 342 2.19 -21.06 -5.87
C LEU A 342 2.05 -20.04 -6.99
N GLY A 343 2.94 -19.04 -7.02
CA GLY A 343 2.89 -17.98 -8.02
C GLY A 343 1.55 -17.25 -8.03
N VAL A 344 0.93 -17.04 -6.86
CA VAL A 344 -0.28 -16.24 -6.69
C VAL A 344 0.09 -14.79 -6.34
N PRO A 345 -0.74 -13.77 -6.67
CA PRO A 345 -0.41 -12.36 -6.44
C PRO A 345 -0.58 -11.89 -4.99
N GLN A 346 -1.30 -12.63 -4.14
CA GLN A 346 -1.47 -12.30 -2.73
C GLN A 346 -0.92 -13.42 -1.82
N PRO A 347 -0.49 -13.09 -0.58
CA PRO A 347 -0.25 -11.75 -0.07
C PRO A 347 0.91 -11.06 -0.82
N CYS A 348 0.90 -9.73 -0.86
CA CYS A 348 2.04 -8.96 -1.35
C CYS A 348 3.20 -9.09 -0.37
N LEU A 349 4.34 -9.58 -0.85
CA LEU A 349 5.47 -9.94 0.02
C LEU A 349 6.54 -8.85 0.10
N TYR A 350 7.01 -8.62 1.32
CA TYR A 350 8.11 -7.74 1.64
C TYR A 350 9.13 -8.50 2.49
N VAL A 351 10.41 -8.22 2.28
CA VAL A 351 11.47 -8.78 3.11
C VAL A 351 12.36 -7.66 3.60
N ARG A 352 12.66 -7.68 4.89
CA ARG A 352 13.62 -6.79 5.53
C ARG A 352 14.97 -7.48 5.60
N LEU A 353 16.02 -6.78 5.18
CA LEU A 353 17.40 -7.27 5.21
C LEU A 353 18.28 -6.26 5.95
N HIS A 354 19.34 -6.76 6.59
CA HIS A 354 20.44 -5.98 7.15
C HIS A 354 21.76 -6.66 6.77
N LYS A 355 22.88 -6.01 7.09
CA LYS A 355 24.25 -6.53 6.88
C LYS A 355 24.51 -7.92 7.47
N GLY A 356 23.73 -8.32 8.47
CA GLY A 356 23.83 -9.60 9.15
C GLY A 356 22.86 -10.67 8.63
N SER A 357 22.01 -10.34 7.66
CA SER A 357 20.99 -11.27 7.18
C SER A 357 21.61 -12.51 6.52
N PRO A 358 21.04 -13.71 6.74
CA PRO A 358 21.60 -14.97 6.25
C PRO A 358 21.82 -14.98 4.74
N PRO A 359 23.00 -15.39 4.24
CA PRO A 359 23.27 -15.41 2.81
C PRO A 359 22.25 -16.22 1.99
N GLU A 360 21.80 -17.34 2.53
CA GLU A 360 20.81 -18.24 1.94
C GLU A 360 19.42 -17.60 1.78
N LEU A 361 19.07 -16.60 2.61
CA LEU A 361 17.82 -15.86 2.44
C LEU A 361 17.90 -14.97 1.20
N VAL A 362 19.03 -14.30 0.98
CA VAL A 362 19.27 -13.48 -0.23
C VAL A 362 19.25 -14.35 -1.50
N ASP A 363 19.79 -15.56 -1.42
CA ASP A 363 19.74 -16.53 -2.52
C ASP A 363 18.29 -16.97 -2.80
N LEU A 364 17.50 -17.28 -1.77
CA LEU A 364 16.08 -17.64 -1.92
C LEU A 364 15.23 -16.49 -2.47
N ILE A 365 15.49 -15.25 -2.04
CA ILE A 365 14.87 -14.04 -2.61
C ILE A 365 15.18 -13.96 -4.10
N SER A 366 16.46 -14.12 -4.47
CA SER A 366 16.90 -14.09 -5.86
C SER A 366 16.22 -15.18 -6.70
N ASP A 367 16.11 -16.40 -6.18
CA ASP A 367 15.42 -17.50 -6.86
C ASP A 367 13.92 -17.28 -6.98
N THR A 368 13.30 -16.62 -6.00
CA THR A 368 11.89 -16.27 -6.03
C THR A 368 11.61 -15.24 -7.13
N ILE A 369 12.43 -14.19 -7.21
CA ILE A 369 12.34 -13.18 -8.27
C ILE A 369 12.57 -13.83 -9.64
N ARG A 370 13.60 -14.69 -9.79
CA ARG A 370 13.89 -15.44 -11.03
C ARG A 370 12.76 -16.36 -11.48
N ALA A 371 11.97 -16.90 -10.55
CA ALA A 371 10.81 -17.72 -10.87
C ALA A 371 9.66 -16.93 -11.52
N GLY A 372 9.80 -15.61 -11.72
CA GLY A 372 8.75 -14.74 -12.23
C GLY A 372 7.70 -14.43 -11.17
N CYS A 373 8.06 -14.58 -9.89
CA CYS A 373 7.28 -13.97 -8.82
C CYS A 373 7.55 -12.47 -8.83
N VAL A 374 6.49 -11.72 -8.58
CA VAL A 374 6.46 -10.27 -8.75
C VAL A 374 6.86 -9.54 -7.46
N GLY A 375 7.18 -10.28 -6.39
CA GLY A 375 7.87 -9.85 -5.18
C GLY A 375 8.92 -10.87 -4.71
N PRO A 376 9.69 -10.58 -3.63
CA PRO A 376 9.40 -9.52 -2.65
C PRO A 376 9.98 -8.13 -2.99
N THR A 377 9.38 -7.07 -2.43
CA THR A 377 10.09 -5.79 -2.23
C THR A 377 11.07 -5.94 -1.07
N ILE A 378 12.25 -5.33 -1.19
CA ILE A 378 13.35 -5.47 -0.23
C ILE A 378 13.54 -4.14 0.50
N TYR A 379 13.53 -4.19 1.84
CA TYR A 379 13.95 -3.08 2.71
C TYR A 379 15.36 -3.31 3.27
N ASN A 380 16.06 -2.21 3.52
CA ASN A 380 17.33 -2.20 4.21
C ASN A 380 17.19 -1.62 5.63
N ASP A 381 17.24 -2.49 6.63
CA ASP A 381 17.15 -2.16 8.05
C ASP A 381 18.30 -1.27 8.51
N ASP A 382 19.49 -1.38 7.92
CA ASP A 382 20.65 -0.54 8.26
C ASP A 382 20.42 0.94 7.87
N VAL A 383 19.39 1.23 7.07
CA VAL A 383 19.00 2.59 6.66
C VAL A 383 17.67 2.99 7.28
N MET A 384 16.67 2.11 7.23
CA MET A 384 15.31 2.42 7.69
C MET A 384 15.22 2.56 9.21
N ILE A 385 15.91 1.73 9.99
CA ILE A 385 15.81 1.78 11.46
C ILE A 385 16.44 3.07 12.01
N PRO A 386 17.67 3.47 11.62
CA PRO A 386 18.22 4.76 12.03
C PRO A 386 17.35 5.95 11.61
N ALA A 387 16.68 5.85 10.45
CA ALA A 387 15.77 6.89 9.98
C ALA A 387 14.54 7.02 10.89
N PHE A 388 13.95 5.90 11.35
CA PHE A 388 12.89 5.92 12.37
C PHE A 388 13.36 6.44 13.73
N GLU A 389 14.54 5.99 14.19
CA GLU A 389 15.13 6.48 15.45
C GLU A 389 15.37 7.99 15.42
N SER A 390 15.70 8.56 14.26
CA SER A 390 15.88 10.01 14.10
C SER A 390 14.61 10.83 14.34
N LEU A 391 13.43 10.20 14.29
CA LEU A 391 12.14 10.80 14.65
C LEU A 391 11.83 10.74 16.16
N GLY A 392 12.74 10.17 16.96
CA GLY A 392 12.56 9.99 18.41
C GLY A 392 11.75 8.76 18.80
N LEU A 393 11.58 7.80 17.89
CA LEU A 393 10.92 6.53 18.21
C LEU A 393 11.77 5.70 19.17
N GLU A 394 11.10 4.90 19.99
CA GLU A 394 11.78 3.86 20.77
C GLU A 394 12.46 2.86 19.83
N GLN A 395 13.70 2.50 20.13
CA GLN A 395 14.51 1.62 19.29
C GLN A 395 13.84 0.26 19.04
N ALA A 396 13.21 -0.33 20.05
CA ALA A 396 12.48 -1.59 19.90
C ALA A 396 11.32 -1.46 18.91
N HIS A 397 10.59 -0.34 18.94
CA HIS A 397 9.52 -0.04 17.98
C HIS A 397 10.06 0.21 16.58
N ALA A 398 11.14 0.99 16.45
CA ALA A 398 11.80 1.23 15.16
C ALA A 398 12.27 -0.06 14.50
N ARG A 399 12.79 -1.03 15.28
CA ARG A 399 13.16 -2.38 14.80
C ARG A 399 11.96 -3.25 14.45
N ASP A 400 10.77 -2.93 14.95
CA ASP A 400 9.56 -3.72 14.72
C ASP A 400 8.66 -3.18 13.60
N TYR A 401 9.22 -2.35 12.72
CA TYR A 401 8.47 -1.81 11.59
C TYR A 401 8.06 -2.89 10.58
N THR A 402 6.96 -2.63 9.88
CA THR A 402 6.40 -3.46 8.81
C THR A 402 5.99 -2.57 7.63
N SER A 403 5.61 -3.17 6.51
CA SER A 403 4.99 -2.49 5.38
C SER A 403 3.46 -2.60 5.41
N ASP A 404 2.78 -1.56 4.93
CA ASP A 404 1.39 -1.62 4.45
C ASP A 404 1.34 -1.51 2.92
N GLY A 405 0.15 -1.73 2.35
CA GLY A 405 -0.25 -1.33 1.02
C GLY A 405 0.76 -1.65 -0.07
N CYS A 406 1.37 -0.60 -0.60
CA CYS A 406 2.32 -0.65 -1.70
C CYS A 406 3.77 -0.77 -1.22
N TRP A 407 4.13 -0.10 -0.13
CA TRP A 407 5.43 -0.25 0.58
C TRP A 407 5.53 0.66 1.84
N GLU A 408 4.41 1.19 2.35
CA GLU A 408 4.45 2.23 3.38
C GLU A 408 4.96 1.70 4.72
N PRO A 409 6.13 2.17 5.21
CA PRO A 409 6.70 1.64 6.42
C PRO A 409 6.02 2.26 7.64
N HIS A 410 5.62 1.41 8.59
CA HIS A 410 4.94 1.83 9.82
C HIS A 410 5.22 0.84 10.96
N ILE A 411 4.92 1.21 12.21
CA ILE A 411 5.12 0.32 13.35
C ILE A 411 3.88 -0.54 13.56
N GLN A 412 4.06 -1.87 13.49
CA GLN A 412 2.95 -2.82 13.61
C GLN A 412 2.19 -2.61 14.93
N GLY A 413 0.86 -2.52 14.85
CA GLY A 413 -0.02 -2.41 16.02
C GLY A 413 -0.06 -1.02 16.69
N ARG A 414 0.83 -0.10 16.31
CA ARG A 414 1.11 1.14 17.06
C ARG A 414 0.94 2.42 16.25
N THR A 415 0.94 2.30 14.93
CA THR A 415 0.94 3.46 14.04
C THR A 415 -0.37 3.59 13.26
N TYR A 416 -0.90 4.81 13.25
CA TYR A 416 -1.79 5.28 12.21
C TYR A 416 -0.98 5.97 11.11
N PHE A 417 -0.99 5.43 9.89
CA PHE A 417 -0.24 6.00 8.76
C PHE A 417 -1.16 6.73 7.78
N LYS A 418 -0.70 7.90 7.32
CA LYS A 418 -1.31 8.66 6.24
C LYS A 418 -0.26 9.21 5.28
N HIS A 419 -0.67 9.42 4.05
CA HIS A 419 0.14 10.07 3.04
C HIS A 419 -0.65 11.03 2.17
N THR A 420 0.09 11.85 1.44
CA THR A 420 -0.39 12.79 0.42
C THR A 420 0.77 13.13 -0.51
N TRP A 421 0.52 13.43 -1.77
CA TRP A 421 1.56 13.88 -2.70
C TRP A 421 1.85 15.39 -2.65
N VAL A 422 3.15 15.69 -2.77
CA VAL A 422 3.74 16.99 -3.11
C VAL A 422 4.41 16.82 -4.47
N SER A 423 3.79 17.35 -5.53
CA SER A 423 4.29 17.17 -6.91
C SER A 423 5.34 18.22 -7.26
N LEU A 424 6.60 17.79 -7.46
CA LEU A 424 7.64 18.65 -8.02
C LEU A 424 7.30 19.11 -9.43
N ALA A 425 6.65 18.25 -10.21
CA ALA A 425 6.30 18.57 -11.58
C ALA A 425 5.21 19.66 -11.64
N GLU A 426 4.29 19.71 -10.66
CA GLU A 426 3.39 20.86 -10.45
C GLU A 426 4.17 22.12 -10.08
N VAL A 427 5.15 22.03 -9.16
CA VAL A 427 6.00 23.18 -8.79
C VAL A 427 6.67 23.78 -10.03
N LEU A 428 7.26 22.94 -10.89
CA LEU A 428 7.89 23.39 -12.13
C LEU A 428 6.87 23.99 -13.10
N ASP A 429 5.72 23.33 -13.32
CA ASP A 429 4.69 23.81 -14.24
C ASP A 429 4.06 25.15 -13.78
N ARG A 430 3.98 25.41 -12.46
CA ARG A 430 3.53 26.69 -11.91
C ARG A 430 4.47 27.86 -12.22
N ILE A 431 5.76 27.58 -12.39
CA ILE A 431 6.77 28.58 -12.78
C ILE A 431 6.74 28.78 -14.28
N LEU A 432 6.79 27.68 -15.04
CA LEU A 432 6.94 27.76 -16.50
C LEU A 432 5.63 28.14 -17.20
N ASN A 433 4.48 27.81 -16.63
CA ASN A 433 3.16 28.02 -17.21
C ASN A 433 2.10 28.54 -16.20
N PRO A 434 2.31 29.75 -15.64
CA PRO A 434 1.43 30.29 -14.61
C PRO A 434 -0.03 30.52 -15.08
N GLU A 435 -0.22 30.89 -16.35
CA GLU A 435 -1.55 31.15 -16.93
C GLU A 435 -2.42 29.89 -16.94
N ARG A 436 -1.82 28.71 -17.21
CA ARG A 436 -2.52 27.43 -17.14
C ARG A 436 -3.12 27.22 -15.75
N TRP A 437 -2.35 27.42 -14.69
CA TRP A 437 -2.81 27.22 -13.31
C TRP A 437 -3.89 28.19 -12.87
N GLN A 438 -3.90 29.42 -13.41
CA GLN A 438 -4.98 30.39 -13.18
C GLN A 438 -6.26 30.02 -13.93
N SER A 439 -6.17 29.24 -15.01
CA SER A 439 -7.31 28.83 -15.85
C SER A 439 -8.01 27.53 -15.42
N ILE A 440 -7.44 26.78 -14.46
CA ILE A 440 -8.03 25.50 -14.01
C ILE A 440 -9.36 25.78 -13.30
N ALA A 441 -10.48 25.42 -13.94
CA ALA A 441 -11.83 25.67 -13.44
C ALA A 441 -12.22 24.81 -12.22
N VAL A 442 -11.50 23.70 -11.98
CA VAL A 442 -11.73 22.83 -10.83
C VAL A 442 -10.79 23.28 -9.72
N PRO A 443 -11.32 23.73 -8.57
CA PRO A 443 -10.47 24.07 -7.45
C PRO A 443 -9.57 22.85 -7.11
N MET A 444 -8.26 23.06 -6.90
CA MET A 444 -7.31 22.01 -6.41
C MET A 444 -7.00 22.01 -4.90
N TYR A 445 -7.08 23.16 -4.22
CA TYR A 445 -6.96 23.28 -2.75
C TYR A 445 -8.14 23.95 -2.06
N ARG A 446 -8.48 23.54 -0.83
CA ARG A 446 -9.61 24.14 -0.09
C ARG A 446 -9.37 25.65 -0.02
N GLU A 447 -10.36 26.46 -0.36
CA GLU A 447 -10.17 27.89 -0.67
C GLU A 447 -9.45 28.66 0.45
N ASP A 448 -9.80 28.40 1.70
CA ASP A 448 -9.19 28.98 2.90
C ASP A 448 -7.88 28.30 3.36
N MET A 449 -7.45 27.24 2.67
CA MET A 449 -6.22 26.49 2.93
C MET A 449 -5.36 26.32 1.66
N ASP A 450 -5.59 27.12 0.61
CA ASP A 450 -4.83 27.05 -0.63
C ASP A 450 -3.44 27.70 -0.45
N PRO A 451 -2.34 26.92 -0.49
CA PRO A 451 -0.98 27.45 -0.35
C PRO A 451 -0.59 28.45 -1.44
N PHE A 452 -1.34 28.52 -2.55
CA PHE A 452 -1.02 29.34 -3.71
C PHE A 452 -2.00 30.51 -3.91
N SER A 453 -2.98 30.71 -3.03
CA SER A 453 -3.98 31.78 -3.13
C SER A 453 -3.35 33.20 -3.22
N ASP A 454 -2.30 33.45 -2.45
CA ASP A 454 -1.53 34.70 -2.46
C ASP A 454 -0.26 34.63 -3.31
N TYR A 455 0.04 33.48 -3.95
CA TYR A 455 1.20 33.36 -4.82
C TYR A 455 1.03 34.25 -6.06
N ARG A 456 2.10 34.94 -6.42
CA ARG A 456 2.19 35.77 -7.63
C ARG A 456 3.34 35.24 -8.46
N PRO A 457 3.07 34.56 -9.58
CA PRO A 457 4.12 33.94 -10.37
C PRO A 457 5.02 35.00 -10.99
N ILE A 458 6.32 34.71 -11.03
CA ILE A 458 7.26 35.47 -11.84
C ILE A 458 6.98 35.24 -13.34
N ASP A 459 7.43 36.16 -14.18
CA ASP A 459 7.42 35.98 -15.63
C ASP A 459 8.61 35.07 -16.01
N PRO A 460 8.39 33.82 -16.45
CA PRO A 460 9.50 32.89 -16.70
C PRO A 460 10.40 33.32 -17.86
N TYR A 461 9.95 34.22 -18.74
CA TYR A 461 10.80 34.80 -19.80
C TYR A 461 11.83 35.80 -19.25
N ARG A 462 11.71 36.22 -17.99
CA ARG A 462 12.65 37.12 -17.32
C ARG A 462 13.72 36.40 -16.51
N ILE A 463 13.67 35.08 -16.41
CA ILE A 463 14.68 34.29 -15.71
C ILE A 463 16.00 34.43 -16.47
N THR A 464 17.03 34.92 -15.78
CA THR A 464 18.34 35.24 -16.37
C THR A 464 19.44 34.24 -16.02
N SER A 465 19.20 33.37 -15.03
CA SER A 465 20.18 32.37 -14.61
C SER A 465 19.52 31.08 -14.13
N PHE A 466 20.28 29.98 -14.16
CA PHE A 466 19.84 28.70 -13.60
C PHE A 466 19.61 28.78 -12.08
N ALA A 467 20.44 29.54 -11.36
CA ALA A 467 20.31 29.72 -9.92
C ALA A 467 18.98 30.39 -9.55
N GLU A 468 18.57 31.42 -10.30
CA GLU A 468 17.29 32.10 -10.13
C GLU A 468 16.10 31.14 -10.29
N LEU A 469 16.14 30.26 -11.31
CA LEU A 469 15.11 29.22 -11.50
C LEU A 469 15.08 28.22 -10.34
N LEU A 470 16.25 27.74 -9.90
CA LEU A 470 16.35 26.75 -8.84
C LEU A 470 15.86 27.32 -7.50
N ASP A 471 16.18 28.58 -7.20
CA ASP A 471 15.70 29.27 -6.00
C ASP A 471 14.18 29.47 -6.02
N GLU A 472 13.60 29.78 -7.19
CA GLU A 472 12.14 29.88 -7.33
C GLU A 472 11.45 28.51 -7.11
N ILE A 473 12.02 27.42 -7.64
CA ILE A 473 11.53 26.05 -7.40
C ILE A 473 11.54 25.73 -5.91
N LYS A 474 12.65 26.01 -5.23
CA LYS A 474 12.79 25.78 -3.79
C LYS A 474 11.79 26.59 -2.98
N SER A 475 11.57 27.86 -3.35
CA SER A 475 10.61 28.76 -2.71
C SER A 475 9.17 28.25 -2.83
N ILE A 476 8.75 27.84 -4.04
CA ILE A 476 7.40 27.31 -4.27
C ILE A 476 7.22 25.95 -3.60
N LEU A 477 8.24 25.08 -3.62
CA LEU A 477 8.20 23.80 -2.91
C LEU A 477 8.05 24.00 -1.39
N GLU A 478 8.79 24.94 -0.80
CA GLU A 478 8.67 25.30 0.61
C GLU A 478 7.24 25.78 0.94
N ARG A 479 6.67 26.65 0.10
CA ARG A 479 5.28 27.12 0.21
C ARG A 479 4.26 25.97 0.14
N TYR A 480 4.46 25.04 -0.79
CA TYR A 480 3.59 23.86 -0.94
C TYR A 480 3.62 22.99 0.32
N ILE A 481 4.81 22.64 0.81
CA ILE A 481 4.99 21.80 2.01
C ILE A 481 4.41 22.48 3.26
N ARG A 482 4.60 23.80 3.42
CA ARG A 482 4.02 24.55 4.54
C ARG A 482 2.50 24.50 4.53
N GLY A 483 1.87 24.76 3.38
CA GLY A 483 0.41 24.68 3.27
C GLY A 483 -0.10 23.27 3.46
N PHE A 484 0.64 22.27 2.99
CA PHE A 484 0.33 20.86 3.19
C PHE A 484 0.28 20.51 4.69
N ILE A 485 1.33 20.84 5.45
CA ILE A 485 1.39 20.56 6.89
C ILE A 485 0.24 21.23 7.64
N LYS A 486 0.01 22.53 7.38
CA LYS A 486 -1.11 23.28 7.97
C LYS A 486 -2.47 22.65 7.65
N ALA A 487 -2.63 22.19 6.41
CA ALA A 487 -3.84 21.50 6.01
C ALA A 487 -3.98 20.19 6.78
N ARG A 488 -2.91 19.41 6.93
CA ARG A 488 -2.95 18.15 7.65
C ARG A 488 -3.32 18.30 9.12
N GLU A 489 -2.79 19.31 9.82
CA GLU A 489 -3.15 19.59 11.22
C GLU A 489 -4.66 19.83 11.37
N TRP A 490 -5.25 20.60 10.46
CA TRP A 490 -6.70 20.81 10.46
C TRP A 490 -7.46 19.51 10.25
N PHE A 491 -6.89 18.54 9.51
CA PHE A 491 -7.56 17.27 9.27
C PHE A 491 -7.54 16.34 10.49
N GLU A 492 -6.67 16.58 11.48
CA GLU A 492 -6.46 15.77 12.68
C GLU A 492 -7.22 16.34 13.90
N ASP A 493 -8.51 16.60 13.75
CA ASP A 493 -9.40 17.21 14.77
C ASP A 493 -10.37 16.20 15.43
N GLY A 494 -10.18 14.90 15.19
CA GLY A 494 -11.03 13.83 15.75
C GLY A 494 -12.42 13.70 15.12
N ARG A 495 -12.76 14.48 14.08
CA ARG A 495 -14.09 14.46 13.42
C ARG A 495 -14.48 13.15 12.77
N LEU A 496 -13.50 12.27 12.52
CA LEU A 496 -13.75 10.98 11.89
C LEU A 496 -14.52 10.05 12.82
N PHE A 497 -14.30 10.14 14.13
CA PHE A 497 -15.06 9.36 15.11
C PHE A 497 -16.56 9.68 15.11
N ASP A 498 -16.93 10.91 14.75
CA ASP A 498 -18.34 11.34 14.79
C ASP A 498 -19.20 10.61 13.75
N ILE A 499 -18.59 9.95 12.75
CA ILE A 499 -19.31 9.25 11.69
C ILE A 499 -18.74 7.87 11.34
N ALA A 500 -17.44 7.64 11.53
CA ALA A 500 -16.73 6.42 11.13
C ALA A 500 -15.75 5.92 12.22
N PRO A 501 -16.21 5.73 13.47
CA PRO A 501 -15.36 5.17 14.52
C PRO A 501 -15.00 3.70 14.21
N LEU A 502 -13.88 3.22 14.78
CA LEU A 502 -13.31 1.90 14.45
C LEU A 502 -13.10 1.03 15.70
N PRO A 503 -14.19 0.69 16.42
CA PRO A 503 -14.11 -0.03 17.69
C PRO A 503 -13.44 -1.42 17.56
N LEU A 504 -13.63 -2.11 16.44
CA LEU A 504 -12.98 -3.42 16.24
C LEU A 504 -11.47 -3.30 16.10
N LEU A 505 -10.96 -2.37 15.29
CA LEU A 505 -9.52 -2.18 15.10
C LEU A 505 -8.87 -1.60 16.36
N SER A 506 -9.56 -0.70 17.06
CA SER A 506 -9.12 -0.16 18.35
C SER A 506 -8.86 -1.27 19.38
N ALA A 507 -9.61 -2.37 19.36
CA ALA A 507 -9.35 -3.50 20.26
C ALA A 507 -7.99 -4.15 20.01
N TYR A 508 -7.60 -4.27 18.74
CA TYR A 508 -6.37 -4.95 18.32
C TYR A 508 -5.13 -4.05 18.35
N ALA A 509 -5.29 -2.75 18.58
CA ALA A 509 -4.18 -1.79 18.59
C ALA A 509 -3.59 -1.64 20.00
N GLU A 510 -2.38 -1.08 20.06
CA GLU A 510 -1.77 -0.59 21.29
C GLU A 510 -2.05 0.92 21.43
N GLY A 511 -2.56 1.33 22.60
CA GLY A 511 -2.88 2.71 22.91
C GLY A 511 -4.38 2.98 23.11
N PRO A 512 -5.30 2.53 22.23
CA PRO A 512 -6.70 2.96 22.31
C PRO A 512 -7.40 2.59 23.62
N LEU A 513 -7.32 1.32 24.03
CA LEU A 513 -7.96 0.84 25.26
C LEU A 513 -7.32 1.47 26.49
N GLU A 514 -6.00 1.63 26.46
CA GLU A 514 -5.22 2.20 27.54
C GLU A 514 -5.45 3.71 27.68
N SER A 515 -5.79 4.43 26.61
CA SER A 515 -6.06 5.87 26.60
C SER A 515 -7.55 6.22 26.73
N GLY A 516 -8.46 5.31 26.36
CA GLY A 516 -9.89 5.58 26.24
C GLY A 516 -10.28 6.33 24.97
N LEU A 517 -9.38 6.39 23.98
CA LEU A 517 -9.59 7.08 22.72
C LEU A 517 -9.61 6.08 21.58
N ASP A 518 -10.63 6.18 20.72
CA ASP A 518 -10.64 5.45 19.47
C ASP A 518 -9.48 5.89 18.57
N ILE A 519 -9.03 5.00 17.68
CA ILE A 519 -7.99 5.33 16.72
C ILE A 519 -8.35 6.54 15.83
N THR A 520 -9.63 6.78 15.58
CA THR A 520 -10.11 7.94 14.81
C THR A 520 -10.13 9.27 15.59
N ARG A 521 -9.68 9.23 16.84
CA ARG A 521 -9.47 10.36 17.77
C ARG A 521 -8.06 10.36 18.36
N GLY A 522 -7.09 9.74 17.69
CA GLY A 522 -5.69 9.75 18.11
C GLY A 522 -5.35 8.72 19.19
N GLY A 523 -6.07 7.59 19.24
CA GLY A 523 -5.81 6.52 20.22
C GLY A 523 -4.53 5.70 19.98
N PHE A 524 -3.91 5.75 18.80
CA PHE A 524 -2.65 5.05 18.52
C PHE A 524 -1.45 5.71 19.22
N LEU A 525 -0.39 4.94 19.47
CA LEU A 525 0.86 5.47 20.02
C LEU A 525 1.55 6.47 19.07
N TYR A 526 1.48 6.20 17.77
CA TYR A 526 2.10 7.04 16.74
C TYR A 526 1.09 7.42 15.65
N THR A 527 1.12 8.68 15.23
CA THR A 527 0.44 9.14 14.02
C THR A 527 1.49 9.60 13.01
N PHE A 528 1.65 8.85 11.93
CA PHE A 528 2.58 9.15 10.85
C PHE A 528 1.87 9.86 9.71
N HIS A 529 2.48 10.92 9.18
CA HIS A 529 2.04 11.52 7.93
C HIS A 529 3.20 11.77 6.98
N MET A 530 3.14 11.19 5.77
CA MET A 530 4.15 11.36 4.73
C MET A 530 3.65 12.29 3.60
N PRO A 531 4.11 13.55 3.54
CA PRO A 531 4.03 14.34 2.31
C PRO A 531 5.00 13.80 1.25
N GLU A 532 4.54 12.92 0.37
CA GLU A 532 5.30 12.19 -0.64
C GLU A 532 5.75 13.07 -1.80
N LEU A 533 7.05 13.14 -2.03
CA LEU A 533 7.59 13.80 -3.22
C LEU A 533 7.30 12.95 -4.47
N SER A 534 6.76 13.56 -5.51
CA SER A 534 6.54 12.91 -6.81
C SER A 534 7.11 13.73 -7.97
N GLY A 535 7.39 13.06 -9.10
CA GLY A 535 7.91 13.71 -10.32
C GLY A 535 9.39 14.08 -10.28
N LEU A 536 10.17 13.50 -9.36
CA LEU A 536 11.60 13.83 -9.16
C LEU A 536 12.42 13.73 -10.46
N SER A 537 12.35 12.60 -11.16
CA SER A 537 13.18 12.38 -12.35
C SER A 537 12.85 13.38 -13.46
N HIS A 538 11.57 13.65 -13.70
CA HIS A 538 11.16 14.62 -14.74
C HIS A 538 11.66 16.03 -14.45
N VAL A 539 11.63 16.46 -13.18
CA VAL A 539 12.10 17.79 -12.80
C VAL A 539 13.63 17.87 -12.83
N ALA A 540 14.33 16.84 -12.32
CA ALA A 540 15.79 16.78 -12.42
C ALA A 540 16.26 16.80 -13.89
N ASP A 541 15.64 15.99 -14.76
CA ASP A 541 15.92 15.94 -16.19
C ASP A 541 15.61 17.28 -16.88
N SER A 542 14.49 17.92 -16.52
CA SER A 542 14.09 19.22 -17.07
C SER A 542 15.07 20.33 -16.68
N LEU A 543 15.54 20.33 -15.44
CA LEU A 543 16.54 21.27 -14.97
C LEU A 543 17.91 21.00 -15.61
N ALA A 544 18.27 19.74 -15.84
CA ALA A 544 19.48 19.40 -16.58
C ALA A 544 19.41 19.90 -18.04
N VAL A 545 18.25 19.80 -18.70
CA VAL A 545 18.00 20.39 -20.04
C VAL A 545 18.21 21.90 -20.01
N ILE A 546 17.51 22.60 -19.11
CA ILE A 546 17.57 24.08 -19.03
C ILE A 546 19.01 24.52 -18.71
N LYS A 547 19.61 23.94 -17.68
CA LYS A 547 20.98 24.27 -17.26
C LYS A 547 21.96 24.06 -18.42
N LYS A 548 21.91 22.89 -19.07
CA LYS A 548 22.89 22.54 -20.09
C LYS A 548 22.69 23.33 -21.39
N LEU A 549 21.48 23.31 -21.93
CA LEU A 549 21.23 23.78 -23.30
C LEU A 549 20.89 25.26 -23.37
N CYS A 550 20.35 25.86 -22.30
CA CYS A 550 20.01 27.27 -22.28
C CYS A 550 21.09 28.13 -21.61
N PHE A 551 21.76 27.63 -20.57
CA PHE A 551 22.72 28.43 -19.78
C PHE A 551 24.19 28.02 -19.98
N ASP A 552 24.55 26.75 -19.86
CA ASP A 552 25.95 26.32 -19.95
C ASP A 552 26.49 26.34 -21.40
N GLU A 553 25.71 25.83 -22.36
CA GLU A 553 26.11 25.74 -23.77
C GLU A 553 25.43 26.77 -24.69
N GLU A 554 24.42 27.48 -24.17
CA GLU A 554 23.63 28.51 -24.89
C GLU A 554 23.15 28.08 -26.29
N LYS A 555 22.79 26.79 -26.46
CA LYS A 555 22.34 26.22 -27.74
C LYS A 555 20.91 26.57 -28.10
N ILE A 556 20.07 26.81 -27.10
CA ILE A 556 18.63 27.07 -27.25
C ILE A 556 18.30 28.28 -26.37
N PRO A 557 17.74 29.38 -26.91
CA PRO A 557 17.21 30.45 -26.10
C PRO A 557 16.14 29.92 -25.13
N LEU A 558 16.19 30.32 -23.85
CA LEU A 558 15.19 29.88 -22.86
C LEU A 558 13.77 30.16 -23.33
N SER A 559 13.54 31.31 -23.97
CA SER A 559 12.24 31.68 -24.55
C SER A 559 11.72 30.66 -25.57
N ASP A 560 12.58 30.13 -26.45
CA ASP A 560 12.17 29.16 -27.47
C ASP A 560 11.80 27.80 -26.83
N LEU A 561 12.51 27.41 -25.77
CA LEU A 561 12.17 26.24 -24.97
C LEU A 561 10.83 26.44 -24.22
N LEU A 562 10.61 27.61 -23.61
CA LEU A 562 9.35 27.95 -22.94
C LEU A 562 8.17 27.92 -23.90
N ASP A 563 8.31 28.51 -25.09
CA ASP A 563 7.28 28.49 -26.14
C ASP A 563 6.95 27.06 -26.55
N ALA A 564 7.97 26.22 -26.72
CA ALA A 564 7.76 24.81 -27.08
C ALA A 564 7.06 24.03 -25.97
N VAL A 565 7.44 24.22 -24.70
CA VAL A 565 6.80 23.57 -23.55
C VAL A 565 5.35 24.04 -23.39
N ARG A 566 5.10 25.35 -23.44
CA ARG A 566 3.74 25.93 -23.35
C ARG A 566 2.85 25.52 -24.52
N GLY A 567 3.42 25.35 -25.71
CA GLY A 567 2.76 24.80 -26.89
C GLY A 567 2.64 23.28 -26.91
N ASN A 568 2.96 22.58 -25.81
CA ASN A 568 2.94 21.12 -25.71
C ASN A 568 3.70 20.43 -26.86
N TRP A 569 4.86 20.99 -27.22
CA TRP A 569 5.74 20.55 -28.31
C TRP A 569 5.14 20.57 -29.72
N HIS A 570 3.97 21.18 -29.92
CA HIS A 570 3.33 21.26 -31.22
C HIS A 570 4.19 22.05 -32.23
N ASN A 571 4.49 21.44 -33.39
CA ASN A 571 5.39 21.97 -34.42
C ASN A 571 6.82 22.25 -33.91
N ARG A 572 7.24 21.57 -32.84
CA ARG A 572 8.57 21.70 -32.20
C ARG A 572 9.24 20.33 -32.02
N GLU A 573 8.95 19.37 -32.90
CA GLU A 573 9.39 17.97 -32.80
C GLU A 573 10.92 17.83 -32.82
N ALA A 574 11.60 18.62 -33.66
CA ALA A 574 13.06 18.64 -33.74
C ALA A 574 13.69 19.13 -32.42
N LEU A 575 13.10 20.17 -31.80
CA LEU A 575 13.53 20.68 -30.51
C LEU A 575 13.27 19.65 -29.39
N ARG A 576 12.09 19.02 -29.39
CA ARG A 576 11.75 17.92 -28.46
C ARG A 576 12.76 16.78 -28.55
N ALA A 577 13.11 16.35 -29.76
CA ALA A 577 14.11 15.30 -29.98
C ALA A 577 15.51 15.74 -29.52
N LEU A 578 15.88 17.01 -29.73
CA LEU A 578 17.16 17.56 -29.29
C LEU A 578 17.29 17.52 -27.75
N VAL A 579 16.30 18.04 -27.01
CA VAL A 579 16.34 18.03 -25.53
C VAL A 579 16.33 16.62 -24.97
N GLN A 580 15.61 15.69 -25.62
CA GLN A 580 15.54 14.30 -25.20
C GLN A 580 16.84 13.51 -25.40
N THR A 581 17.75 13.99 -26.25
CA THR A 581 18.97 13.26 -26.65
C THR A 581 20.27 13.93 -26.23
N ARG A 582 20.31 15.26 -26.05
CA ARG A 582 21.54 16.01 -25.75
C ARG A 582 21.78 16.28 -24.27
N ALA A 583 20.71 16.39 -23.48
CA ALA A 583 20.82 16.57 -22.03
C ALA A 583 21.02 15.22 -21.32
N PRO A 584 21.88 15.16 -20.29
CA PRO A 584 21.93 13.98 -19.42
C PRO A 584 20.60 13.83 -18.67
N ALA A 585 20.28 12.59 -18.29
CA ALA A 585 19.08 12.28 -17.54
C ALA A 585 19.41 11.42 -16.32
N TYR A 586 18.65 11.61 -15.24
CA TYR A 586 18.77 10.87 -13.99
C TYR A 586 18.61 9.36 -14.23
N GLY A 587 19.36 8.56 -13.46
CA GLY A 587 19.38 7.10 -13.61
C GLY A 587 20.46 6.57 -14.54
N ASN A 588 21.46 7.39 -14.87
CA ASN A 588 22.57 7.02 -15.75
C ASN A 588 23.96 7.12 -15.09
N ASP A 589 24.01 7.27 -13.78
CA ASP A 589 25.23 7.53 -13.00
C ASP A 589 26.00 8.78 -13.50
N ILE A 590 25.27 9.89 -13.68
CA ILE A 590 25.82 11.15 -14.19
C ILE A 590 25.61 12.25 -13.14
N ASP A 591 26.69 12.66 -12.49
CA ASP A 591 26.65 13.65 -11.40
C ASP A 591 25.95 14.96 -11.79
N TYR A 592 26.08 15.39 -13.05
CA TYR A 592 25.46 16.63 -13.55
C TYR A 592 23.96 16.72 -13.26
N VAL A 593 23.22 15.62 -13.38
CA VAL A 593 21.76 15.55 -13.16
C VAL A 593 21.43 14.91 -11.81
N ASP A 594 22.24 13.96 -11.35
CA ASP A 594 22.03 13.30 -10.07
C ASP A 594 22.20 14.27 -8.89
N VAL A 595 23.13 15.23 -8.97
CA VAL A 595 23.30 16.29 -7.96
C VAL A 595 22.09 17.21 -7.91
N ILE A 596 21.50 17.54 -9.07
CA ILE A 596 20.26 18.34 -9.12
C ILE A 596 19.12 17.59 -8.42
N ALA A 597 18.97 16.29 -8.68
CA ALA A 597 17.99 15.46 -8.01
C ALA A 597 18.20 15.43 -6.48
N ALA A 598 19.45 15.19 -6.04
CA ALA A 598 19.79 15.16 -4.62
C ALA A 598 19.53 16.52 -3.92
N GLU A 599 19.85 17.63 -4.57
CA GLU A 599 19.63 18.98 -4.03
C GLU A 599 18.15 19.30 -3.84
N LEU A 600 17.29 18.92 -4.79
CA LEU A 600 15.83 19.06 -4.64
C LEU A 600 15.29 18.23 -3.47
N VAL A 601 15.79 17.00 -3.30
CA VAL A 601 15.37 16.11 -2.22
C VAL A 601 15.85 16.62 -0.85
N GLU A 602 17.08 17.10 -0.74
CA GLU A 602 17.60 17.71 0.50
C GLU A 602 16.76 18.93 0.92
N HIS A 603 16.40 19.80 -0.03
CA HIS A 603 15.53 20.95 0.27
C HIS A 603 14.13 20.51 0.72
N TYR A 604 13.53 19.54 0.04
CA TYR A 604 12.26 18.94 0.43
C TYR A 604 12.28 18.38 1.86
N ILE A 605 13.32 17.61 2.22
CA ILE A 605 13.49 17.05 3.57
C ILE A 605 13.60 18.18 4.59
N ALA A 606 14.43 19.19 4.31
CA ALA A 606 14.62 20.33 5.20
C ALA A 606 13.32 21.09 5.45
N CYS A 607 12.47 21.27 4.43
CA CYS A 607 11.16 21.89 4.57
C CYS A 607 10.23 21.06 5.47
N ILE A 608 10.17 19.73 5.30
CA ILE A 608 9.36 18.85 6.16
C ILE A 608 9.82 18.94 7.60
N GLN A 609 11.14 18.85 7.85
CA GLN A 609 11.69 18.94 9.21
C GLN A 609 11.37 20.30 9.86
N LYS A 610 11.57 21.39 9.12
CA LYS A 610 11.30 22.75 9.59
C LYS A 610 9.84 22.96 9.97
N TYR A 611 8.91 22.62 9.08
CA TYR A 611 7.49 22.92 9.32
C TYR A 611 6.79 21.85 10.15
N GLY A 612 7.22 20.59 10.04
CA GLY A 612 6.70 19.50 10.87
C GLY A 612 7.01 19.70 12.35
N SER A 613 8.22 20.19 12.67
CA SER A 613 8.58 20.55 14.05
C SER A 613 7.88 21.80 14.59
N GLN A 614 7.33 22.64 13.71
CA GLN A 614 6.55 23.83 14.06
C GLN A 614 5.04 23.54 14.17
N ALA A 615 4.59 22.36 13.74
CA ALA A 615 3.19 21.97 13.78
C ALA A 615 2.72 21.79 15.24
N GLU A 616 1.55 22.31 15.57
CA GLU A 616 0.85 22.14 16.84
C GLU A 616 0.03 20.83 16.83
N SER A 617 0.65 19.71 16.44
CA SER A 617 0.02 18.40 16.38
C SER A 617 0.93 17.28 16.88
N SER A 618 0.35 16.13 17.26
CA SER A 618 1.10 14.92 17.64
C SER A 618 1.60 14.12 16.43
N ILE A 619 1.49 14.67 15.22
CA ILE A 619 1.83 13.98 13.97
C ILE A 619 3.35 13.94 13.79
N CYS A 620 3.89 12.75 13.58
CA CYS A 620 5.26 12.56 13.08
C CYS A 620 5.25 12.69 11.56
N TYR A 621 5.78 13.79 11.04
CA TYR A 621 5.89 14.00 9.60
C TYR A 621 7.10 13.26 9.02
N LEU A 622 6.82 12.37 8.06
CA LEU A 622 7.82 11.55 7.38
C LEU A 622 8.20 12.16 6.03
N SER A 623 9.44 11.98 5.60
CA SER A 623 9.90 12.32 4.25
C SER A 623 10.02 11.07 3.39
N GLY A 624 9.47 11.09 2.18
CA GLY A 624 9.52 9.95 1.26
C GLY A 624 9.26 10.35 -0.19
N ILE A 625 9.71 9.51 -1.12
CA ILE A 625 9.53 9.71 -2.57
C ILE A 625 8.66 8.57 -3.09
N ALA A 626 7.45 8.91 -3.54
CA ALA A 626 6.45 7.92 -3.88
C ALA A 626 5.46 8.41 -4.94
N THR A 627 5.02 7.48 -5.77
CA THR A 627 3.83 7.62 -6.62
C THR A 627 2.89 6.44 -6.49
N TYR A 628 3.38 5.32 -5.94
CA TYR A 628 2.75 4.01 -6.03
C TYR A 628 2.36 3.70 -7.47
N GLU A 629 1.12 3.31 -7.72
CA GLU A 629 0.52 3.11 -9.05
C GLU A 629 -0.07 4.38 -9.68
N ASN A 630 -0.10 5.49 -8.95
CA ASN A 630 -0.81 6.72 -9.33
C ASN A 630 -0.03 7.65 -10.26
N TYR A 631 1.17 7.24 -10.68
CA TYR A 631 2.01 8.02 -11.60
C TYR A 631 1.32 8.46 -12.91
N PRO A 632 0.32 7.74 -13.50
CA PRO A 632 -0.46 8.26 -14.61
C PRO A 632 -1.39 9.41 -14.22
N GLU A 633 -2.07 9.31 -13.08
CA GLU A 633 -3.00 10.35 -12.60
C GLU A 633 -2.24 11.62 -12.16
N LEU A 634 -1.14 11.43 -11.44
CA LEU A 634 -0.25 12.54 -11.06
C LEU A 634 0.28 13.28 -12.29
N GLY A 635 0.53 12.57 -13.40
CA GLY A 635 0.95 13.16 -14.66
C GLY A 635 -0.16 13.89 -15.42
N PHE A 636 -1.41 13.44 -15.30
CA PHE A 636 -2.56 14.00 -16.02
C PHE A 636 -2.76 15.51 -15.76
N PHE A 637 -2.53 15.96 -14.52
CA PHE A 637 -2.73 17.34 -14.11
C PHE A 637 -1.54 18.27 -14.40
N VAL A 638 -0.42 17.73 -14.89
CA VAL A 638 0.81 18.49 -15.14
C VAL A 638 0.97 18.78 -16.62
N GLY A 639 1.29 20.03 -16.96
CA GLY A 639 1.65 20.48 -18.31
C GLY A 639 2.86 19.75 -18.90
N ALA A 640 3.25 20.08 -20.13
CA ALA A 640 4.48 19.53 -20.70
C ALA A 640 5.70 19.99 -19.89
N THR A 641 6.80 19.24 -19.93
CA THR A 641 8.03 19.57 -19.18
C THR A 641 9.27 19.58 -20.08
N PRO A 642 10.29 20.40 -19.76
CA PRO A 642 11.51 20.58 -20.58
C PRO A 642 12.29 19.31 -20.91
N ASP A 643 12.15 18.24 -20.13
CA ASP A 643 12.72 16.91 -20.40
C ASP A 643 12.13 16.22 -21.66
N GLY A 644 11.10 16.81 -22.25
CA GLY A 644 10.42 16.35 -23.45
C GLY A 644 9.17 15.53 -23.18
N ARG A 645 8.69 15.46 -21.93
CA ARG A 645 7.39 14.87 -21.60
C ARG A 645 6.27 15.80 -22.05
N GLY A 646 5.23 15.23 -22.64
CA GLY A 646 4.03 15.93 -23.07
C GLY A 646 3.04 16.21 -21.92
N SER A 647 2.17 17.20 -22.10
CA SER A 647 1.10 17.53 -21.16
C SER A 647 0.18 16.33 -20.94
N GLY A 648 -0.08 16.00 -19.68
CA GLY A 648 -0.92 14.88 -19.29
C GLY A 648 -0.30 13.49 -19.46
N GLU A 649 0.93 13.38 -19.97
CA GLU A 649 1.65 12.10 -19.99
C GLU A 649 1.99 11.66 -18.55
N PRO A 650 2.06 10.34 -18.27
CA PRO A 650 2.40 9.82 -16.94
C PRO A 650 3.73 10.36 -16.40
N LEU A 651 3.83 10.49 -15.08
CA LEU A 651 5.11 10.66 -14.40
C LEU A 651 5.85 9.31 -14.32
N SER A 652 7.13 9.36 -13.95
CA SER A 652 7.90 8.19 -13.53
C SER A 652 7.37 7.62 -12.22
N SER A 653 7.60 6.32 -12.02
CA SER A 653 7.18 5.64 -10.79
C SER A 653 8.20 5.86 -9.67
N ASN A 654 7.73 6.35 -8.53
CA ASN A 654 8.51 6.54 -7.30
C ASN A 654 9.81 7.33 -7.56
N ALA A 655 10.96 6.86 -7.07
CA ALA A 655 12.27 7.47 -7.32
C ALA A 655 12.99 6.90 -8.57
N SER A 656 12.24 6.24 -9.45
CA SER A 656 12.80 5.58 -10.63
C SER A 656 13.11 6.59 -11.75
N PRO A 657 14.04 6.27 -12.65
CA PRO A 657 14.29 7.08 -13.84
C PRO A 657 13.05 7.23 -14.73
N SER A 658 12.97 8.35 -15.43
CA SER A 658 11.94 8.61 -16.45
C SER A 658 11.98 7.53 -17.54
N ILE A 659 10.81 7.09 -18.01
CA ILE A 659 10.71 5.96 -18.95
C ILE A 659 11.50 6.26 -20.24
N GLY A 660 12.42 5.36 -20.61
CA GLY A 660 13.28 5.47 -21.80
C GLY A 660 14.50 6.40 -21.66
N LYS A 661 14.75 6.94 -20.45
CA LYS A 661 15.88 7.85 -20.17
C LYS A 661 17.10 7.16 -19.54
N ALA A 662 16.94 6.11 -18.73
CA ALA A 662 18.07 5.34 -18.24
C ALA A 662 18.55 4.35 -19.32
N ARG A 663 19.71 4.63 -19.94
CA ARG A 663 20.25 3.90 -21.11
C ARG A 663 21.59 3.22 -20.83
N THR A 664 22.14 3.39 -19.63
CA THR A 664 23.45 2.86 -19.22
C THR A 664 23.35 1.62 -18.32
N GLY A 665 22.15 1.04 -18.21
CA GLY A 665 21.89 -0.21 -17.50
C GLY A 665 21.44 -0.03 -16.05
N GLN A 666 21.00 -1.13 -15.44
CA GLN A 666 20.40 -1.15 -14.11
C GLN A 666 21.36 -0.75 -12.99
N THR A 667 22.65 -1.09 -13.10
CA THR A 667 23.66 -0.68 -12.10
C THR A 667 23.82 0.83 -12.06
N ALA A 668 23.82 1.50 -13.21
CA ALA A 668 23.90 2.96 -13.27
C ALA A 668 22.64 3.62 -12.68
N ALA A 669 21.46 3.03 -12.91
CA ALA A 669 20.22 3.48 -12.28
C ALA A 669 20.27 3.37 -10.74
N VAL A 670 20.82 2.26 -10.21
CA VAL A 670 21.05 2.11 -8.76
C VAL A 670 22.05 3.16 -8.27
N ASN A 671 23.17 3.37 -8.96
CA ASN A 671 24.18 4.34 -8.54
C ASN A 671 23.62 5.77 -8.48
N SER A 672 22.83 6.20 -9.47
CA SER A 672 22.13 7.50 -9.42
C SER A 672 21.17 7.60 -8.24
N TYR A 673 20.42 6.53 -7.96
CA TYR A 673 19.49 6.49 -6.82
C TYR A 673 20.23 6.54 -5.47
N LEU A 674 21.38 5.88 -5.34
CA LEU A 674 22.21 5.90 -4.13
C LEU A 674 22.85 7.27 -3.84
N LYS A 675 22.86 8.21 -4.80
CA LYS A 675 23.30 9.60 -4.59
C LYS A 675 22.24 10.46 -3.90
N LEU A 676 20.98 10.00 -3.84
CA LEU A 676 19.95 10.67 -3.05
C LEU A 676 20.23 10.50 -1.55
N PRO A 677 19.74 11.41 -0.68
CA PRO A 677 19.93 11.31 0.77
C PRO A 677 18.99 10.26 1.40
N LEU A 678 19.12 9.00 0.99
CA LEU A 678 18.18 7.93 1.30
C LEU A 678 17.99 7.65 2.81
N GLY A 679 19.04 7.82 3.60
CA GLY A 679 18.98 7.68 5.07
C GLY A 679 18.24 8.80 5.79
N LYS A 680 17.93 9.91 5.12
CA LYS A 680 17.11 11.02 5.64
C LYS A 680 15.65 10.95 5.18
N LEU A 681 15.30 10.00 4.31
CA LEU A 681 13.94 9.75 3.86
C LEU A 681 13.27 8.79 4.83
N THR A 682 12.72 9.34 5.92
CA THR A 682 12.22 8.56 7.07
C THR A 682 10.98 7.71 6.76
N GLY A 683 10.24 8.05 5.71
CA GLY A 683 9.15 7.24 5.16
C GLY A 683 9.57 6.32 4.02
N GLY A 684 10.85 6.33 3.62
CA GLY A 684 11.39 5.49 2.54
C GLY A 684 11.24 6.09 1.14
N SER A 685 11.94 5.49 0.17
CA SER A 685 11.87 5.85 -1.25
C SER A 685 12.18 4.63 -2.09
N ILE A 686 11.27 4.18 -2.95
CA ILE A 686 11.51 2.94 -3.69
C ILE A 686 12.11 3.20 -5.08
N LEU A 687 13.12 2.41 -5.43
CA LEU A 687 13.57 2.22 -6.81
C LEU A 687 12.86 0.99 -7.39
N ASP A 688 12.07 1.19 -8.45
CA ASP A 688 11.51 0.08 -9.20
C ASP A 688 12.38 -0.27 -10.39
N LEU A 689 12.92 -1.49 -10.37
CA LEU A 689 13.81 -2.01 -11.37
C LEU A 689 13.13 -3.11 -12.19
N SER A 690 13.13 -2.95 -13.51
CA SER A 690 12.72 -3.99 -14.45
C SER A 690 13.94 -4.65 -15.07
N ILE A 691 13.95 -5.98 -15.12
CA ILE A 691 14.99 -6.78 -15.74
C ILE A 691 14.35 -7.66 -16.81
N GLU A 692 14.86 -7.57 -18.03
CA GLU A 692 14.47 -8.46 -19.13
C GLU A 692 14.91 -9.91 -18.82
N ALA A 693 14.05 -10.89 -19.07
CA ALA A 693 14.26 -12.29 -18.68
C ALA A 693 15.54 -12.94 -19.24
N LYS A 694 16.10 -12.39 -20.33
CA LYS A 694 17.36 -12.84 -20.95
C LYS A 694 18.62 -12.09 -20.45
N SER A 695 18.48 -11.20 -19.48
CA SER A 695 19.60 -10.38 -18.99
C SER A 695 20.65 -11.20 -18.27
N GLY A 696 21.93 -10.93 -18.56
CA GLY A 696 23.06 -11.54 -17.84
C GLY A 696 23.14 -11.14 -16.36
N LEU A 697 22.48 -10.04 -15.97
CA LEU A 697 22.38 -9.60 -14.57
C LEU A 697 21.73 -10.66 -13.67
N LEU A 698 20.85 -11.49 -14.24
CA LEU A 698 20.13 -12.53 -13.48
C LEU A 698 21.05 -13.59 -12.88
N ALA A 699 22.21 -13.86 -13.49
CA ALA A 699 23.19 -14.80 -12.95
C ALA A 699 23.79 -14.30 -11.62
N ASN A 700 23.88 -12.98 -11.43
CA ASN A 700 24.52 -12.33 -10.30
C ASN A 700 23.54 -11.57 -9.40
N LEU A 701 22.24 -11.89 -9.46
CA LEU A 701 21.20 -11.20 -8.69
C LEU A 701 21.47 -11.13 -7.16
N PRO A 702 21.99 -12.19 -6.49
CA PRO A 702 22.34 -12.09 -5.07
C PRO A 702 23.40 -11.02 -4.80
N ALA A 703 24.44 -10.95 -5.64
CA ALA A 703 25.49 -9.96 -5.51
C ALA A 703 24.94 -8.55 -5.77
N PHE A 704 24.07 -8.40 -6.76
CA PHE A 704 23.40 -7.12 -7.07
C PHE A 704 22.57 -6.61 -5.89
N ILE A 705 21.77 -7.47 -5.24
CA ILE A 705 20.99 -7.12 -4.04
C ILE A 705 21.93 -6.72 -2.89
N ARG A 706 23.01 -7.47 -2.64
CA ARG A 706 23.98 -7.11 -1.59
C ARG A 706 24.66 -5.78 -1.86
N SER A 707 25.02 -5.49 -3.12
CA SER A 707 25.60 -4.19 -3.50
C SER A 707 24.62 -3.04 -3.24
N PHE A 708 23.33 -3.22 -3.53
CA PHE A 708 22.30 -2.24 -3.18
C PHE A 708 22.24 -1.97 -1.67
N LEU A 709 22.25 -3.03 -0.84
CA LEU A 709 22.22 -2.90 0.62
C LEU A 709 23.47 -2.19 1.16
N HIS A 710 24.67 -2.63 0.75
CA HIS A 710 25.93 -2.02 1.17
C HIS A 710 26.10 -0.58 0.69
N GLY A 711 25.49 -0.23 -0.45
CA GLY A 711 25.48 1.12 -0.99
C GLY A 711 24.60 2.09 -0.20
N GLY A 712 23.85 1.63 0.80
CA GLY A 712 22.93 2.47 1.58
C GLY A 712 21.58 2.69 0.91
N GLY A 713 21.19 1.81 -0.03
CA GLY A 713 19.85 1.81 -0.60
C GLY A 713 18.81 1.49 0.46
N ASN A 714 17.67 2.19 0.50
CA ASN A 714 16.64 1.96 1.52
C ASN A 714 15.58 0.94 1.05
N LEU A 715 15.01 1.09 -0.14
CA LEU A 715 13.99 0.20 -0.70
C LEU A 715 14.22 -0.09 -2.20
N ILE A 716 14.07 -1.35 -2.60
CA ILE A 716 14.10 -1.76 -4.02
C ILE A 716 13.02 -2.80 -4.33
N SER A 717 12.40 -2.65 -5.49
CA SER A 717 11.50 -3.63 -6.10
C SER A 717 12.11 -4.09 -7.42
N ILE A 718 12.24 -5.40 -7.61
CA ILE A 718 12.84 -5.99 -8.82
C ILE A 718 11.81 -6.87 -9.51
N ALA A 719 11.47 -6.54 -10.75
CA ALA A 719 10.55 -7.31 -11.58
C ALA A 719 11.29 -7.94 -12.78
N ILE A 720 11.10 -9.24 -12.98
CA ILE A 720 11.58 -9.94 -14.18
C ILE A 720 10.41 -10.23 -15.10
N ASN A 721 10.51 -9.78 -16.35
CA ASN A 721 9.49 -10.01 -17.36
C ASN A 721 10.12 -10.18 -18.75
N ASP A 722 9.31 -10.71 -19.66
CA ASP A 722 9.67 -10.86 -21.06
C ASP A 722 8.82 -9.89 -21.90
N SER A 723 9.46 -8.89 -22.50
CA SER A 723 8.77 -7.86 -23.29
C SER A 723 8.00 -8.45 -24.48
N GLN A 724 8.53 -9.49 -25.14
CA GLN A 724 7.87 -10.17 -26.25
C GLN A 724 6.64 -10.94 -25.77
N LYS A 725 6.75 -11.63 -24.64
CA LYS A 725 5.63 -12.36 -24.00
C LYS A 725 4.52 -11.41 -23.55
N LEU A 726 4.86 -10.23 -23.03
CA LEU A 726 3.87 -9.21 -22.68
C LEU A 726 3.16 -8.68 -23.92
N ARG A 727 3.89 -8.38 -25.00
CA ARG A 727 3.29 -7.99 -26.29
C ARG A 727 2.44 -9.10 -26.90
N GLU A 728 2.79 -10.37 -26.71
CA GLU A 728 1.94 -11.52 -27.10
C GLU A 728 0.66 -11.58 -26.24
N ALA A 729 0.78 -11.35 -24.94
CA ALA A 729 -0.35 -11.33 -24.01
C ALA A 729 -1.34 -10.20 -24.30
N GLN A 730 -0.91 -9.07 -24.87
CA GLN A 730 -1.82 -8.04 -25.39
C GLN A 730 -2.67 -8.55 -26.57
N LYS A 731 -2.12 -9.45 -27.40
CA LYS A 731 -2.78 -9.97 -28.60
C LYS A 731 -3.63 -11.20 -28.32
N ASN A 732 -3.18 -12.09 -27.43
CA ASN A 732 -3.81 -13.38 -27.11
C ASN A 732 -4.02 -13.54 -25.59
N PRO A 733 -4.77 -12.65 -24.91
CA PRO A 733 -4.86 -12.63 -23.44
C PRO A 733 -5.36 -13.95 -22.84
N GLU A 734 -6.17 -14.73 -23.57
CA GLU A 734 -6.67 -16.04 -23.15
C GLU A 734 -5.60 -17.10 -22.96
N LYS A 735 -4.43 -16.96 -23.62
CA LYS A 735 -3.27 -17.85 -23.47
C LYS A 735 -2.36 -17.45 -22.31
N HIS A 736 -2.50 -16.23 -21.81
CA HIS A 736 -1.60 -15.63 -20.82
C HIS A 736 -2.35 -15.19 -19.55
N ARG A 737 -3.45 -15.87 -19.20
CA ARG A 737 -4.31 -15.46 -18.07
C ARG A 737 -3.59 -15.44 -16.71
N ASP A 738 -2.51 -16.19 -16.56
CA ASP A 738 -1.74 -16.26 -15.32
C ASP A 738 -0.42 -15.45 -15.38
N LEU A 739 -0.21 -14.68 -16.44
CA LEU A 739 0.93 -13.77 -16.56
C LEU A 739 0.75 -12.61 -15.58
N LYS A 740 1.74 -12.39 -14.71
CA LYS A 740 1.72 -11.35 -13.68
C LYS A 740 2.79 -10.30 -13.94
N VAL A 741 2.53 -9.09 -13.47
CA VAL A 741 3.48 -7.97 -13.47
C VAL A 741 3.41 -7.24 -12.13
N ARG A 742 4.51 -6.58 -11.77
CA ARG A 742 4.62 -5.73 -10.58
C ARG A 742 4.20 -4.31 -10.92
N VAL A 743 3.20 -3.78 -10.21
CA VAL A 743 2.61 -2.45 -10.44
C VAL A 743 2.72 -1.65 -9.15
N GLY A 744 3.60 -0.64 -9.12
CA GLY A 744 3.59 0.40 -8.08
C GLY A 744 3.63 -0.05 -6.60
N GLY A 745 4.01 -1.30 -6.30
CA GLY A 745 4.00 -1.88 -4.95
C GLY A 745 3.15 -3.15 -4.76
N TYR A 746 2.29 -3.48 -5.72
CA TYR A 746 1.46 -4.70 -5.69
C TYR A 746 1.58 -5.54 -6.97
N ASP A 747 0.99 -6.73 -6.91
CA ASP A 747 1.05 -7.73 -7.96
C ASP A 747 -0.30 -7.82 -8.69
N ALA A 748 -0.28 -7.82 -10.02
CA ALA A 748 -1.49 -7.90 -10.84
C ALA A 748 -1.31 -8.86 -12.01
N TYR A 749 -2.41 -9.49 -12.44
CA TYR A 749 -2.43 -10.18 -13.73
C TYR A 749 -2.37 -9.16 -14.88
N PHE A 750 -1.40 -9.32 -15.77
CA PHE A 750 -1.15 -8.40 -16.87
C PHE A 750 -2.38 -8.22 -17.77
N VAL A 751 -3.10 -9.31 -18.05
CA VAL A 751 -4.28 -9.32 -18.94
C VAL A 751 -5.51 -8.64 -18.32
N ASP A 752 -5.46 -8.34 -17.02
CA ASP A 752 -6.50 -7.62 -16.29
C ASP A 752 -6.15 -6.14 -16.12
N LEU A 753 -4.92 -5.74 -16.47
CA LEU A 753 -4.53 -4.34 -16.54
C LEU A 753 -5.10 -3.67 -17.79
N PRO A 754 -5.43 -2.37 -17.71
CA PRO A 754 -5.83 -1.61 -18.89
C PRO A 754 -4.69 -1.45 -19.90
N PRO A 755 -4.99 -1.30 -21.21
CA PRO A 755 -3.98 -1.28 -22.27
C PRO A 755 -2.87 -0.23 -22.05
N GLU A 756 -3.23 0.93 -21.51
CA GLU A 756 -2.27 2.00 -21.19
C GLU A 756 -1.28 1.58 -20.11
N HIS A 757 -1.73 0.87 -19.07
CA HIS A 757 -0.86 0.32 -18.02
C HIS A 757 0.00 -0.83 -18.56
N GLN A 758 -0.56 -1.68 -19.43
CA GLN A 758 0.20 -2.74 -20.08
C GLN A 758 1.38 -2.20 -20.89
N GLU A 759 1.14 -1.15 -21.70
CA GLU A 759 2.20 -0.52 -22.48
C GLU A 759 3.26 0.14 -21.61
N LEU A 760 2.86 0.77 -20.49
CA LEU A 760 3.82 1.32 -19.51
C LEU A 760 4.71 0.23 -18.91
N GLN A 761 4.16 -0.94 -18.57
CA GLN A 761 4.98 -2.05 -18.07
C GLN A 761 5.97 -2.56 -19.12
N ILE A 762 5.53 -2.68 -20.38
CA ILE A 762 6.41 -3.09 -21.48
C ILE A 762 7.56 -2.10 -21.66
N LYS A 763 7.27 -0.80 -21.72
CA LYS A 763 8.29 0.25 -21.88
C LYS A 763 9.31 0.28 -20.74
N ARG A 764 8.89 0.02 -19.50
CA ARG A 764 9.79 -0.05 -18.34
C ARG A 764 10.81 -1.19 -18.46
N ILE A 765 10.41 -2.32 -19.06
CA ILE A 765 11.31 -3.46 -19.29
C ILE A 765 12.26 -3.16 -20.45
N GLU A 766 11.72 -2.62 -21.56
CA GLU A 766 12.49 -2.30 -22.76
C GLU A 766 13.52 -1.16 -22.53
N GLN A 767 13.34 -0.32 -21.50
CA GLN A 767 14.23 0.79 -21.18
C GLN A 767 15.70 0.40 -21.03
N TYR A 768 15.99 -0.78 -20.47
CA TYR A 768 17.35 -1.25 -20.20
C TYR A 768 17.87 -2.27 -21.23
N GLY A 769 17.09 -2.55 -22.27
CA GLY A 769 17.30 -3.66 -23.22
C GLY A 769 18.08 -3.31 -24.48
#